data_AF-A0A2E3FL92-F1
#
_entry.id   AF-A0A2E3FL92-F1
#
_cell.length_a   1.000
_cell.length_b   1.000
_cell.length_c   1.000
_cell.angle_alpha   90.00
_cell.angle_beta   90.00
_cell.angle_gamma   90.00
#
_symmetry.space_group_name_H-M   'P 1'
#
loop_
_entity.id
_entity.type
_entity.pdbx_description
1 polymer ?
#
loop_
_entity_poly.entity_id
_entity_poly.type
_entity_poly.pdbx_seq_one_letter_code
_entity_poly.pdbx_strand_id
1 'polypeptide(L)'
;MNADETQKIYYYCGNHRYMSGYSGDEGYMILDTSTEEEEEEENMNTYYVEDFYGTAAAGTLDYSRHTDGHSKIIGMSFDGYPIYGPWGYNSSGTAARETSSYRLRTTAELQGARPIVNTAGTETYTVTIAGGQFTFNGSSPEFLNLKRGRTYIFNQDDASNTGSNHILISTQTDGWHSNNPVVIGLESVLYSGQGISYQINGNNVTYQQYLSLFNGATTRGITFTVPVDAPSVLYLFGYISSGLGLRLVNDGYILGDLTSDYIYDSSVGTLDEYNGKFGVTPEYPNGTYAYYMTENAMGMPTYPYAIGPKYYGVPLFEGDTVPAQPTVFPSLATGDVVLNPNGSVSYVKMTVKGDNYFGTAKAKILGGEGSGALGTPTVQTVTGLSLLNQGRSYATPPTLIFEGGGGQGAQGAAEIDTLGKVTSVNIVNPGEFYQEEPYILISGGGGIGAKAEATIAQGAITGINITDPGEGYTSVPNIIFTKLVNLKRKTRARQAFNSSAIYLTGLVKDVTANDANIYVDSTDAYPGSGQVIINKETITYTSKTAGRFSGLTRGVNFNYDQRVILDANQNDTTTGISNYKFNVGDRVIRRVESANNKVAKVYDWNSSTRELLVTFEVDELAFIDGGRAATEDAIVQFDAGVAASSGAGILPHTVIDSVGNSITTLTDPIGVLTDKDFEDDDENSGAGDGIPDLINTNTDFAGQISLDGGIYSSLYGIEETQGGTNTTLFQVGDSIKDGDIPFKYATVTSAGGLSDGAAHSAVINITLDISAGATTNYQTNEVVTGAISGVQATVVSWNNQTGVLQVKDIVPYNTNNVNIGIGGLLYEFSQNSSVIDFIIANPGTNYTGVPTIAIENTGDIQATGTVVMTTAGDQVASITINNGGYGIPQTVDGTYALHPTVTFTNASGDTTGANAAAQAVLGGENLVGNGGATYRIKSIEYLTTVRS
;
A
#
# COMPACT_ATOMS: atom_id res chain seq x y z
N MET A 1 -6.15 -66.14 1.25
CA MET A 1 -7.62 -66.12 1.36
C MET A 1 -8.16 -67.48 1.80
N ASN A 2 -7.98 -67.77 3.08
CA ASN A 2 -8.76 -68.69 3.88
C ASN A 2 -10.18 -68.11 4.10
N ALA A 3 -11.06 -68.86 4.77
CA ALA A 3 -12.44 -68.42 5.04
C ALA A 3 -12.53 -67.11 5.85
N ASP A 4 -11.49 -66.77 6.63
CA ASP A 4 -11.45 -65.63 7.56
C ASP A 4 -10.84 -64.35 6.94
N GLU A 5 -10.53 -64.35 5.63
CA GLU A 5 -9.79 -63.27 4.94
C GLU A 5 -10.65 -62.48 3.92
N THR A 6 -11.96 -62.38 4.15
CA THR A 6 -12.94 -61.85 3.17
C THR A 6 -13.04 -60.33 3.05
N GLN A 7 -12.47 -59.56 3.99
CA GLN A 7 -12.61 -58.08 4.05
C GLN A 7 -11.26 -57.32 4.04
N LYS A 8 -10.12 -57.99 3.80
CA LYS A 8 -8.79 -57.38 3.93
C LYS A 8 -8.11 -57.07 2.60
N ILE A 9 -7.63 -55.83 2.45
CA ILE A 9 -6.74 -55.39 1.36
C ILE A 9 -5.34 -55.17 1.93
N TYR A 10 -4.36 -55.91 1.41
CA TYR A 10 -2.95 -55.84 1.84
C TYR A 10 -2.14 -54.94 0.91
N TYR A 11 -1.22 -54.14 1.45
CA TYR A 11 -0.40 -53.18 0.69
C TYR A 11 1.07 -53.16 1.14
N TYR A 12 1.96 -52.63 0.29
CA TYR A 12 3.39 -52.49 0.59
C TYR A 12 3.93 -51.12 0.16
N CYS A 13 4.98 -50.64 0.83
CA CYS A 13 5.66 -49.39 0.48
C CYS A 13 6.93 -49.68 -0.35
N GLY A 14 7.02 -49.09 -1.55
CA GLY A 14 8.14 -49.34 -2.47
C GLY A 14 9.53 -48.92 -1.96
N ASN A 15 9.60 -47.97 -1.03
CA ASN A 15 10.87 -47.41 -0.54
C ASN A 15 11.43 -48.10 0.72
N HIS A 16 10.64 -48.91 1.44
CA HIS A 16 11.04 -49.48 2.74
C HIS A 16 11.17 -51.01 2.69
N ARG A 17 12.33 -51.48 2.23
CA ARG A 17 12.62 -52.90 1.94
C ARG A 17 12.70 -53.83 3.16
N TYR A 18 12.62 -53.31 4.39
CA TYR A 18 12.85 -54.06 5.64
C TYR A 18 11.78 -53.84 6.72
N MET A 19 10.52 -53.59 6.32
CA MET A 19 9.36 -53.74 7.22
C MET A 19 9.06 -55.22 7.49
N SER A 20 9.98 -55.91 8.19
CA SER A 20 9.87 -57.36 8.44
C SER A 20 10.51 -57.77 9.78
N GLY A 21 9.89 -57.37 10.89
CA GLY A 21 10.30 -57.69 12.26
C GLY A 21 9.37 -58.69 12.95
N TYR A 22 9.40 -59.96 12.53
CA TYR A 22 8.78 -61.13 13.20
C TYR A 22 7.36 -60.98 13.82
N SER A 23 6.38 -61.61 13.17
CA SER A 23 5.09 -62.04 13.77
C SER A 23 4.07 -60.95 14.12
N GLY A 24 3.55 -60.25 13.09
CA GLY A 24 2.28 -59.51 13.21
C GLY A 24 1.96 -58.66 11.98
N ASP A 25 2.93 -57.85 11.57
CA ASP A 25 2.62 -56.60 10.88
C ASP A 25 2.81 -56.65 9.36
N GLU A 26 1.85 -57.27 8.66
CA GLU A 26 1.58 -56.92 7.27
C GLU A 26 0.57 -55.76 7.23
N GLY A 27 0.87 -54.71 6.45
CA GLY A 27 -0.04 -53.58 6.30
C GLY A 27 -1.32 -53.98 5.57
N TYR A 28 -2.43 -54.13 6.31
CA TYR A 28 -3.76 -54.41 5.76
C TYR A 28 -4.78 -53.33 6.16
N MET A 29 -5.75 -53.12 5.28
CA MET A 29 -6.95 -52.32 5.52
C MET A 29 -8.13 -53.29 5.59
N ILE A 30 -9.02 -53.15 6.59
CA ILE A 30 -10.32 -53.83 6.59
C ILE A 30 -11.33 -52.86 5.96
N LEU A 31 -12.16 -53.36 5.04
CA LEU A 31 -13.34 -52.64 4.60
C LEU A 31 -14.49 -52.96 5.56
N ASP A 32 -14.91 -51.96 6.34
CA ASP A 32 -16.12 -52.10 7.15
C ASP A 32 -17.37 -52.18 6.26
N THR A 33 -18.43 -52.73 6.84
CA THR A 33 -19.73 -53.00 6.21
C THR A 33 -20.90 -52.60 7.09
N SER A 34 -20.65 -51.98 8.26
CA SER A 34 -21.67 -51.16 8.93
C SER A 34 -22.03 -49.96 8.06
N THR A 35 -23.33 -49.67 7.98
CA THR A 35 -23.81 -48.32 7.72
C THR A 35 -23.91 -47.65 9.07
N GLU A 36 -23.08 -46.65 9.33
CA GLU A 36 -23.14 -45.88 10.58
C GLU A 36 -24.44 -45.06 10.61
N GLU A 37 -25.15 -45.08 11.74
CA GLU A 37 -26.27 -44.18 12.01
C GLU A 37 -25.69 -42.90 12.65
N GLU A 38 -26.17 -41.73 12.23
CA GLU A 38 -25.52 -40.43 12.45
C GLU A 38 -25.51 -39.96 13.93
N GLU A 39 -24.51 -40.36 14.71
CA GLU A 39 -24.15 -39.71 15.99
C GLU A 39 -22.64 -39.34 16.04
N GLU A 40 -22.36 -38.03 15.92
CA GLU A 40 -21.08 -37.34 16.23
C GLU A 40 -19.83 -37.70 15.39
N GLU A 41 -19.89 -37.55 14.06
CA GLU A 41 -18.70 -37.43 13.20
C GLU A 41 -17.93 -36.09 13.45
N GLU A 42 -16.93 -36.09 14.33
CA GLU A 42 -16.06 -34.92 14.62
C GLU A 42 -15.24 -34.38 13.43
N ASN A 43 -15.36 -34.95 12.22
CA ASN A 43 -14.63 -34.50 11.02
C ASN A 43 -15.50 -34.28 9.76
N MET A 44 -16.83 -34.32 9.86
CA MET A 44 -17.68 -33.79 8.79
C MET A 44 -17.51 -32.26 8.68
N ASN A 45 -17.38 -31.73 7.47
CA ASN A 45 -17.30 -30.29 7.23
C ASN A 45 -18.70 -29.66 7.31
N THR A 46 -19.13 -29.30 8.53
CA THR A 46 -20.51 -28.86 8.83
C THR A 46 -20.93 -27.55 8.14
N TYR A 47 -19.98 -26.82 7.54
CA TYR A 47 -20.17 -25.62 6.72
C TYR A 47 -21.28 -25.73 5.65
N TYR A 48 -21.56 -26.93 5.15
CA TYR A 48 -22.63 -27.16 4.16
C TYR A 48 -23.98 -27.55 4.75
N VAL A 49 -24.05 -27.93 6.03
CA VAL A 49 -25.20 -28.63 6.63
C VAL A 49 -25.90 -27.82 7.73
N GLU A 50 -25.14 -27.10 8.57
CA GLU A 50 -25.70 -26.40 9.75
C GLU A 50 -26.17 -24.97 9.43
N ASP A 51 -25.41 -24.20 8.65
CA ASP A 51 -25.78 -22.86 8.18
C ASP A 51 -26.55 -22.94 6.86
N PHE A 52 -27.85 -22.64 6.86
CA PHE A 52 -28.72 -22.64 5.67
C PHE A 52 -29.70 -21.46 5.67
N TYR A 53 -30.23 -21.10 4.51
CA TYR A 53 -31.32 -20.12 4.43
C TYR A 53 -32.68 -20.77 4.73
N GLY A 54 -33.62 -19.99 5.27
CA GLY A 54 -34.99 -20.42 5.57
C GLY A 54 -35.14 -21.19 6.89
N THR A 55 -36.24 -21.93 7.04
CA THR A 55 -36.48 -22.73 8.27
C THR A 55 -37.20 -24.05 7.99
N ALA A 56 -36.90 -25.07 8.79
CA ALA A 56 -37.58 -26.37 8.75
C ALA A 56 -39.09 -26.23 9.02
N ALA A 57 -39.49 -25.38 9.97
CA ALA A 57 -40.88 -25.15 10.34
C ALA A 57 -41.73 -24.52 9.21
N ALA A 58 -41.10 -23.80 8.27
CA ALA A 58 -41.75 -23.26 7.08
C ALA A 58 -41.58 -24.13 5.82
N GLY A 59 -40.78 -25.21 5.89
CA GLY A 59 -40.44 -26.03 4.72
C GLY A 59 -39.57 -25.31 3.69
N THR A 60 -38.79 -24.31 4.09
CA THR A 60 -38.03 -23.40 3.20
C THR A 60 -36.51 -23.56 3.30
N LEU A 61 -36.03 -24.69 3.81
CA LEU A 61 -34.60 -25.01 3.95
C LEU A 61 -33.88 -24.95 2.60
N ASP A 62 -32.85 -24.13 2.51
CA ASP A 62 -32.01 -24.00 1.32
C ASP A 62 -30.51 -23.96 1.70
N TYR A 63 -29.88 -25.12 1.57
CA TYR A 63 -28.46 -25.37 1.85
C TYR A 63 -27.50 -24.73 0.84
N SER A 64 -28.00 -24.27 -0.32
CA SER A 64 -27.19 -23.58 -1.34
C SER A 64 -26.88 -22.12 -0.97
N ARG A 65 -27.44 -21.65 0.15
CA ARG A 65 -27.30 -20.29 0.67
C ARG A 65 -26.87 -20.30 2.15
N HIS A 66 -26.17 -19.25 2.52
CA HIS A 66 -25.88 -18.88 3.90
C HIS A 66 -27.16 -18.41 4.61
N THR A 67 -27.11 -18.32 5.94
CA THR A 67 -28.24 -17.90 6.79
C THR A 67 -28.77 -16.49 6.49
N ASP A 68 -27.96 -15.62 5.88
CA ASP A 68 -28.34 -14.28 5.40
C ASP A 68 -29.00 -14.26 4.00
N GLY A 69 -28.95 -15.38 3.28
CA GLY A 69 -29.50 -15.55 1.94
C GLY A 69 -28.54 -15.33 0.78
N HIS A 70 -27.27 -14.99 0.99
CA HIS A 70 -26.27 -15.02 -0.08
C HIS A 70 -25.99 -16.48 -0.46
N SER A 71 -25.75 -16.78 -1.74
CA SER A 71 -25.34 -18.13 -2.16
C SER A 71 -23.98 -18.50 -1.59
N LYS A 72 -23.76 -19.79 -1.35
CA LYS A 72 -22.43 -20.34 -1.05
C LYS A 72 -21.59 -20.43 -2.33
N ILE A 73 -20.27 -20.48 -2.19
CA ILE A 73 -19.38 -20.83 -3.31
C ILE A 73 -19.74 -22.24 -3.80
N ILE A 74 -19.94 -22.39 -5.11
CA ILE A 74 -20.21 -23.67 -5.78
C ILE A 74 -19.02 -24.16 -6.62
N GLY A 75 -18.01 -23.30 -6.83
CA GLY A 75 -16.78 -23.62 -7.54
C GLY A 75 -15.86 -22.42 -7.67
N MET A 76 -14.67 -22.63 -8.23
CA MET A 76 -13.73 -21.58 -8.62
C MET A 76 -13.57 -21.56 -10.14
N SER A 77 -13.41 -20.38 -10.72
CA SER A 77 -13.09 -20.21 -12.13
C SER A 77 -11.58 -20.39 -12.39
N PHE A 78 -11.21 -20.62 -13.66
CA PHE A 78 -9.79 -20.77 -14.03
C PHE A 78 -8.97 -19.50 -13.84
N ASP A 79 -9.59 -18.31 -13.85
CA ASP A 79 -8.96 -17.02 -13.50
C ASP A 79 -8.92 -16.73 -11.99
N GLY A 80 -9.26 -17.71 -11.15
CA GLY A 80 -9.02 -17.69 -9.70
C GLY A 80 -10.12 -17.05 -8.85
N TYR A 81 -11.29 -16.73 -9.42
CA TYR A 81 -12.40 -16.08 -8.72
C TYR A 81 -13.51 -17.08 -8.34
N PRO A 82 -14.26 -16.83 -7.25
CA PRO A 82 -15.37 -17.68 -6.86
C PRO A 82 -16.54 -17.61 -7.84
N ILE A 83 -17.23 -18.75 -7.98
CA ILE A 83 -18.51 -18.89 -8.66
C ILE A 83 -19.57 -19.17 -7.59
N TYR A 84 -20.62 -18.37 -7.57
CA TYR A 84 -21.75 -18.47 -6.66
C TYR A 84 -23.02 -18.98 -7.35
N GLY A 85 -23.94 -19.50 -6.54
CA GLY A 85 -25.36 -19.59 -6.92
C GLY A 85 -26.01 -18.22 -7.18
N PRO A 86 -27.33 -18.16 -7.45
CA PRO A 86 -27.98 -16.97 -8.02
C PRO A 86 -28.28 -15.82 -7.08
N TRP A 87 -27.81 -15.86 -5.82
CA TRP A 87 -28.07 -14.83 -4.83
C TRP A 87 -26.78 -14.14 -4.39
N GLY A 88 -26.66 -12.86 -4.73
CA GLY A 88 -25.59 -11.96 -4.29
C GLY A 88 -26.16 -10.82 -3.45
N TYR A 89 -25.31 -9.92 -2.93
CA TYR A 89 -25.83 -8.72 -2.27
C TYR A 89 -26.12 -7.60 -3.29
N ASN A 90 -27.29 -6.96 -3.13
CA ASN A 90 -27.62 -5.72 -3.82
C ASN A 90 -26.90 -4.49 -3.21
N SER A 91 -27.11 -3.30 -3.79
CA SER A 91 -26.51 -2.03 -3.32
C SER A 91 -26.95 -1.55 -1.91
N SER A 92 -27.73 -2.36 -1.19
CA SER A 92 -28.17 -2.17 0.19
C SER A 92 -27.71 -3.31 1.12
N GLY A 93 -26.83 -4.19 0.66
CA GLY A 93 -26.30 -5.32 1.45
C GLY A 93 -27.31 -6.47 1.67
N THR A 94 -28.48 -6.44 1.02
CA THR A 94 -29.48 -7.51 1.15
C THR A 94 -29.26 -8.55 0.06
N ALA A 95 -29.37 -9.83 0.42
CA ALA A 95 -29.40 -10.92 -0.55
C ALA A 95 -30.51 -10.70 -1.60
N ALA A 96 -30.13 -10.69 -2.87
CA ALA A 96 -30.98 -10.45 -4.01
C ALA A 96 -30.57 -11.37 -5.16
N ARG A 97 -31.50 -11.63 -6.07
CA ARG A 97 -31.23 -12.40 -7.28
C ARG A 97 -30.34 -11.57 -8.20
N GLU A 98 -29.16 -12.07 -8.53
CA GLU A 98 -28.33 -11.45 -9.54
C GLU A 98 -28.88 -11.78 -10.93
N THR A 99 -28.96 -10.76 -11.79
CA THR A 99 -29.57 -10.89 -13.11
C THR A 99 -28.53 -10.61 -14.19
N SER A 100 -28.48 -11.47 -15.20
CA SER A 100 -27.56 -11.26 -16.32
C SER A 100 -27.95 -10.02 -17.10
N SER A 101 -26.95 -9.21 -17.46
CA SER A 101 -27.11 -8.10 -18.41
C SER A 101 -27.13 -8.56 -19.87
N TYR A 102 -27.22 -9.87 -20.14
CA TYR A 102 -27.39 -10.41 -21.48
C TYR A 102 -28.88 -10.50 -21.86
N ARG A 103 -29.31 -9.65 -22.79
CA ARG A 103 -30.63 -9.78 -23.45
C ARG A 103 -30.53 -10.40 -24.83
N LEU A 104 -31.66 -10.90 -25.33
CA LEU A 104 -31.80 -11.28 -26.74
C LEU A 104 -31.69 -10.04 -27.64
N ARG A 105 -31.04 -10.23 -28.79
CA ARG A 105 -30.98 -9.27 -29.90
C ARG A 105 -32.35 -9.13 -30.54
N THR A 106 -32.75 -7.89 -30.80
CA THR A 106 -33.85 -7.58 -31.72
C THR A 106 -33.47 -7.99 -33.14
N THR A 107 -34.46 -8.11 -34.04
CA THR A 107 -34.24 -8.49 -35.44
C THR A 107 -33.27 -7.57 -36.19
N ALA A 108 -33.10 -6.31 -35.75
CA ALA A 108 -32.16 -5.35 -36.31
C ALA A 108 -30.71 -5.48 -35.78
N GLU A 109 -30.52 -6.16 -34.64
CA GLU A 109 -29.21 -6.38 -34.00
C GLU A 109 -28.59 -7.75 -34.35
N LEU A 110 -29.27 -8.55 -35.18
CA LEU A 110 -28.81 -9.87 -35.61
C LEU A 110 -27.66 -9.77 -36.62
N GLN A 111 -26.64 -10.61 -36.43
CA GLN A 111 -25.47 -10.66 -37.33
C GLN A 111 -25.80 -11.38 -38.64
N GLY A 112 -25.36 -10.81 -39.77
CA GLY A 112 -25.69 -11.29 -41.12
C GLY A 112 -25.15 -12.68 -41.51
N ALA A 113 -24.33 -13.31 -40.68
CA ALA A 113 -23.79 -14.67 -40.90
C ALA A 113 -24.51 -15.77 -40.08
N ARG A 114 -25.59 -15.42 -39.36
CA ARG A 114 -26.34 -16.34 -38.48
C ARG A 114 -27.23 -17.31 -39.28
N PRO A 115 -27.39 -18.58 -38.86
CA PRO A 115 -28.49 -19.45 -39.28
C PRO A 115 -29.89 -18.85 -39.08
N ILE A 116 -30.86 -19.33 -39.87
CA ILE A 116 -32.26 -18.86 -39.89
C ILE A 116 -32.91 -18.92 -38.50
N VAL A 117 -33.59 -17.82 -38.13
CA VAL A 117 -34.39 -17.73 -36.90
C VAL A 117 -35.76 -18.40 -37.12
N ASN A 118 -36.08 -19.38 -36.29
CA ASN A 118 -37.36 -20.08 -36.27
C ASN A 118 -38.35 -19.42 -35.30
N THR A 119 -39.65 -19.59 -35.55
CA THR A 119 -40.72 -19.27 -34.59
C THR A 119 -41.23 -20.56 -33.95
N ALA A 120 -41.42 -20.57 -32.64
CA ALA A 120 -42.08 -21.67 -31.93
C ALA A 120 -43.51 -21.91 -32.45
N GLY A 121 -44.02 -23.13 -32.26
CA GLY A 121 -45.38 -23.50 -32.63
C GLY A 121 -45.55 -24.99 -32.86
N THR A 122 -46.81 -25.42 -32.94
CA THR A 122 -47.19 -26.82 -33.13
C THR A 122 -47.77 -27.03 -34.53
N GLU A 123 -47.33 -28.09 -35.20
CA GLU A 123 -47.87 -28.57 -36.47
C GLU A 123 -48.31 -30.03 -36.33
N THR A 124 -49.46 -30.37 -36.89
CA THR A 124 -49.99 -31.75 -36.87
C THR A 124 -50.00 -32.31 -38.28
N TYR A 125 -49.40 -33.49 -38.44
CA TYR A 125 -49.55 -34.32 -39.62
C TYR A 125 -50.51 -35.46 -39.31
N THR A 126 -51.63 -35.53 -40.03
CA THR A 126 -52.43 -36.75 -40.13
C THR A 126 -51.68 -37.73 -41.00
N VAL A 127 -51.25 -38.85 -40.42
CA VAL A 127 -50.47 -39.90 -41.08
C VAL A 127 -51.38 -41.01 -41.54
N THR A 128 -51.26 -41.38 -42.81
CA THR A 128 -51.89 -42.58 -43.39
C THR A 128 -50.85 -43.40 -44.13
N ILE A 129 -51.18 -44.64 -44.49
CA ILE A 129 -50.34 -45.50 -45.33
C ILE A 129 -51.01 -45.72 -46.68
N ALA A 130 -50.33 -45.32 -47.75
CA ALA A 130 -50.75 -45.53 -49.14
C ALA A 130 -49.55 -45.92 -50.01
N GLY A 131 -49.75 -46.81 -50.98
CA GLY A 131 -48.65 -47.30 -51.83
C GLY A 131 -47.54 -48.07 -51.09
N GLY A 132 -47.72 -48.40 -49.81
CA GLY A 132 -46.70 -48.99 -48.95
C GLY A 132 -45.81 -47.97 -48.21
N GLN A 133 -46.14 -46.68 -48.31
CA GLN A 133 -45.39 -45.55 -47.72
C GLN A 133 -46.27 -44.74 -46.76
N PHE A 134 -45.63 -44.03 -45.81
CA PHE A 134 -46.33 -43.01 -45.02
C PHE A 134 -46.69 -41.80 -45.89
N THR A 135 -47.91 -41.29 -45.76
CA THR A 135 -48.36 -40.02 -46.31
C THR A 135 -48.75 -39.09 -45.19
N PHE A 136 -48.47 -37.80 -45.36
CA PHE A 136 -48.61 -36.75 -44.35
C PHE A 136 -49.60 -35.73 -44.89
N ASN A 137 -50.74 -35.56 -44.22
CA ASN A 137 -51.88 -34.79 -44.70
C ASN A 137 -52.33 -35.19 -46.12
N GLY A 138 -52.24 -36.50 -46.44
CA GLY A 138 -52.62 -37.07 -47.74
C GLY A 138 -51.59 -36.91 -48.87
N SER A 139 -50.38 -36.44 -48.57
CA SER A 139 -49.28 -36.27 -49.54
C SER A 139 -48.06 -37.12 -49.18
N SER A 140 -47.34 -37.62 -50.18
CA SER A 140 -46.06 -38.33 -49.99
C SER A 140 -44.89 -37.43 -50.44
N PRO A 141 -44.35 -36.57 -49.55
CA PRO A 141 -43.18 -35.73 -49.86
C PRO A 141 -41.89 -36.56 -49.87
N GLU A 142 -40.85 -36.07 -50.56
CA GLU A 142 -39.51 -36.70 -50.54
C GLU A 142 -38.77 -36.56 -49.20
N PHE A 143 -39.12 -35.53 -48.43
CA PHE A 143 -38.63 -35.28 -47.07
C PHE A 143 -39.57 -34.30 -46.35
N LEU A 144 -39.54 -34.29 -45.02
CA LEU A 144 -40.12 -33.20 -44.23
C LEU A 144 -39.01 -32.24 -43.79
N ASN A 145 -39.25 -30.94 -43.95
CA ASN A 145 -38.40 -29.90 -43.39
C ASN A 145 -38.98 -29.48 -42.04
N LEU A 146 -38.34 -29.92 -40.96
CA LEU A 146 -38.71 -29.57 -39.59
C LEU A 146 -37.84 -28.42 -39.10
N LYS A 147 -38.38 -27.57 -38.25
CA LYS A 147 -37.65 -26.43 -37.67
C LYS A 147 -37.34 -26.72 -36.20
N ARG A 148 -36.08 -26.50 -35.77
CA ARG A 148 -35.71 -26.58 -34.34
C ARG A 148 -36.60 -25.66 -33.51
N GLY A 149 -37.02 -26.16 -32.35
CA GLY A 149 -37.94 -25.52 -31.42
C GLY A 149 -39.42 -25.51 -31.84
N ARG A 150 -39.81 -26.13 -32.96
CA ARG A 150 -41.22 -26.43 -33.27
C ARG A 150 -41.58 -27.86 -32.85
N THR A 151 -42.87 -28.05 -32.55
CA THR A 151 -43.45 -29.33 -32.12
C THR A 151 -44.26 -29.95 -33.25
N TYR A 152 -43.91 -31.17 -33.64
CA TYR A 152 -44.58 -31.90 -34.70
C TYR A 152 -45.33 -33.10 -34.13
N ILE A 153 -46.65 -33.13 -34.32
CA ILE A 153 -47.53 -34.22 -33.91
C ILE A 153 -47.80 -35.12 -35.11
N PHE A 154 -47.26 -36.33 -35.08
CA PHE A 154 -47.49 -37.37 -36.07
C PHE A 154 -48.66 -38.24 -35.59
N ASN A 155 -49.88 -37.82 -35.95
CA ASN A 155 -51.12 -38.52 -35.61
C ASN A 155 -51.28 -39.76 -36.51
N GLN A 156 -51.40 -40.95 -35.92
CA GLN A 156 -51.55 -42.23 -36.62
C GLN A 156 -52.92 -42.88 -36.37
N ASP A 157 -53.94 -42.10 -36.00
CA ASP A 157 -55.27 -42.57 -35.62
C ASP A 157 -55.99 -43.30 -36.78
N ASP A 158 -55.64 -42.98 -38.03
CA ASP A 158 -56.20 -43.61 -39.22
C ASP A 158 -55.87 -45.12 -39.29
N ALA A 159 -56.87 -45.91 -39.68
CA ALA A 159 -56.83 -47.37 -39.68
C ALA A 159 -55.76 -47.98 -40.60
N SER A 160 -55.26 -47.24 -41.61
CA SER A 160 -54.16 -47.70 -42.46
C SER A 160 -52.84 -47.90 -41.71
N ASN A 161 -52.66 -47.28 -40.54
CA ASN A 161 -51.49 -47.47 -39.68
C ASN A 161 -51.49 -48.80 -38.89
N THR A 162 -52.59 -49.57 -38.90
CA THR A 162 -52.69 -50.82 -38.13
C THR A 162 -51.68 -51.89 -38.58
N GLY A 163 -51.37 -52.84 -37.68
CA GLY A 163 -50.42 -53.92 -37.96
C GLY A 163 -48.98 -53.60 -37.56
N SER A 164 -48.78 -52.79 -36.51
CA SER A 164 -47.45 -52.35 -36.01
C SER A 164 -46.65 -51.49 -37.01
N ASN A 165 -47.34 -50.66 -37.79
CA ASN A 165 -46.69 -49.63 -38.62
C ASN A 165 -46.49 -48.34 -37.80
N HIS A 166 -45.78 -48.46 -36.68
CA HIS A 166 -45.37 -47.34 -35.83
C HIS A 166 -44.51 -46.34 -36.60
N ILE A 167 -44.66 -45.04 -36.33
CA ILE A 167 -43.65 -44.04 -36.67
C ILE A 167 -42.64 -43.92 -35.53
N LEU A 168 -41.38 -44.08 -35.89
CA LEU A 168 -40.20 -43.93 -35.03
C LEU A 168 -39.19 -43.00 -35.70
N ILE A 169 -38.24 -42.44 -34.94
CA ILE A 169 -37.20 -41.54 -35.46
C ILE A 169 -35.82 -42.18 -35.25
N SER A 170 -34.94 -42.07 -36.23
CA SER A 170 -33.58 -42.61 -36.25
C SER A 170 -32.55 -41.57 -36.73
N THR A 171 -31.28 -41.78 -36.37
CA THR A 171 -30.12 -41.08 -36.95
C THR A 171 -29.59 -41.76 -38.23
N GLN A 172 -29.99 -43.01 -38.50
CA GLN A 172 -29.42 -43.82 -39.58
C GLN A 172 -30.13 -43.56 -40.91
N THR A 173 -29.36 -43.42 -41.99
CA THR A 173 -29.89 -43.34 -43.37
C THR A 173 -30.80 -44.52 -43.67
N ASP A 174 -32.00 -44.23 -44.18
CA ASP A 174 -33.05 -45.22 -44.47
C ASP A 174 -33.55 -46.01 -43.24
N GLY A 175 -33.33 -45.48 -42.02
CA GLY A 175 -34.15 -45.81 -40.86
C GLY A 175 -34.22 -47.28 -40.45
N TRP A 176 -33.13 -48.04 -40.59
CA TRP A 176 -32.99 -49.47 -40.27
C TRP A 176 -34.27 -50.32 -40.42
N HIS A 177 -34.59 -50.69 -41.65
CA HIS A 177 -35.55 -51.76 -41.92
C HIS A 177 -34.85 -53.12 -41.78
N SER A 178 -35.21 -53.88 -40.75
CA SER A 178 -34.58 -55.16 -40.39
C SER A 178 -34.64 -56.21 -41.51
N ASN A 179 -33.49 -56.81 -41.84
CA ASN A 179 -33.44 -58.03 -42.66
C ASN A 179 -34.10 -59.20 -41.90
N ASN A 180 -34.92 -59.97 -42.62
CA ASN A 180 -35.72 -61.09 -42.12
C ASN A 180 -34.92 -62.04 -41.19
N PRO A 181 -35.36 -62.29 -39.93
CA PRO A 181 -36.63 -61.90 -39.30
C PRO A 181 -36.69 -60.45 -38.81
N VAL A 182 -37.89 -59.87 -38.86
CA VAL A 182 -38.13 -58.49 -38.38
C VAL A 182 -38.00 -58.39 -36.87
N VAL A 183 -37.13 -57.48 -36.39
CA VAL A 183 -36.87 -57.28 -34.95
C VAL A 183 -37.54 -55.99 -34.48
N ILE A 184 -38.81 -56.10 -34.08
CA ILE A 184 -39.56 -55.01 -33.44
C ILE A 184 -38.97 -54.77 -32.04
N GLY A 185 -38.80 -53.51 -31.65
CA GLY A 185 -38.33 -53.13 -30.31
C GLY A 185 -36.83 -52.98 -30.16
N LEU A 186 -36.04 -52.99 -31.25
CA LEU A 186 -34.61 -52.72 -31.20
C LEU A 186 -34.35 -51.23 -30.89
N GLU A 187 -33.92 -50.92 -29.66
CA GLU A 187 -33.71 -49.53 -29.23
C GLU A 187 -32.44 -48.89 -29.80
N SER A 188 -31.43 -49.67 -30.23
CA SER A 188 -30.15 -49.16 -30.75
C SER A 188 -30.22 -48.47 -32.11
N VAL A 189 -31.39 -48.45 -32.76
CA VAL A 189 -31.66 -47.74 -34.01
C VAL A 189 -32.53 -46.50 -33.83
N LEU A 190 -33.03 -46.24 -32.61
CA LEU A 190 -33.80 -45.04 -32.29
C LEU A 190 -32.87 -43.82 -32.16
N TYR A 191 -33.42 -42.63 -32.41
CA TYR A 191 -32.81 -41.37 -32.00
C TYR A 191 -32.84 -41.28 -30.46
N SER A 192 -31.66 -41.25 -29.85
CA SER A 192 -31.47 -41.20 -28.40
C SER A 192 -31.49 -39.78 -27.81
N GLY A 193 -31.70 -38.76 -28.63
CA GLY A 193 -31.83 -37.37 -28.18
C GLY A 193 -33.23 -37.05 -27.66
N GLN A 194 -33.38 -35.85 -27.10
CA GLN A 194 -34.60 -35.45 -26.39
C GLN A 194 -35.74 -35.01 -27.33
N GLY A 195 -36.90 -34.71 -26.75
CA GLY A 195 -38.03 -34.08 -27.46
C GLY A 195 -39.08 -35.03 -28.05
N ILE A 196 -38.84 -36.34 -28.06
CA ILE A 196 -39.85 -37.35 -28.48
C ILE A 196 -40.74 -37.73 -27.29
N SER A 197 -42.05 -37.80 -27.51
CA SER A 197 -43.02 -38.41 -26.60
C SER A 197 -43.99 -39.32 -27.37
N TYR A 198 -44.21 -40.53 -26.86
CA TYR A 198 -45.09 -41.52 -27.47
C TYR A 198 -46.49 -41.45 -26.85
N GLN A 199 -47.54 -41.46 -27.66
CA GLN A 199 -48.91 -41.27 -27.20
C GLN A 199 -49.84 -42.44 -27.57
N ILE A 200 -50.64 -42.86 -26.59
CA ILE A 200 -51.67 -43.91 -26.70
C ILE A 200 -52.91 -43.45 -25.93
N ASN A 201 -54.07 -43.45 -26.60
CA ASN A 201 -55.36 -43.03 -26.06
C ASN A 201 -55.30 -41.66 -25.35
N GLY A 202 -54.56 -40.71 -25.92
CA GLY A 202 -54.34 -39.36 -25.37
C GLY A 202 -53.36 -39.25 -24.20
N ASN A 203 -52.74 -40.35 -23.76
CA ASN A 203 -51.77 -40.37 -22.66
C ASN A 203 -50.35 -40.55 -23.19
N ASN A 204 -49.37 -39.87 -22.58
CA ASN A 204 -47.96 -40.18 -22.81
C ASN A 204 -47.62 -41.54 -22.18
N VAL A 205 -46.90 -42.39 -22.90
CA VAL A 205 -46.53 -43.76 -22.49
C VAL A 205 -45.05 -44.05 -22.74
N THR A 206 -44.51 -45.10 -22.14
CA THR A 206 -43.14 -45.55 -22.47
C THR A 206 -43.08 -46.11 -23.89
N TYR A 207 -41.89 -46.14 -24.49
CA TYR A 207 -41.68 -46.73 -25.82
C TYR A 207 -42.22 -48.18 -25.93
N GLN A 208 -41.94 -49.02 -24.93
CA GLN A 208 -42.41 -50.41 -24.88
C GLN A 208 -43.94 -50.52 -24.73
N GLN A 209 -44.58 -49.58 -24.01
CA GLN A 209 -46.04 -49.46 -23.94
C GLN A 209 -46.64 -48.98 -25.26
N TYR A 210 -46.01 -48.01 -25.94
CA TYR A 210 -46.42 -47.55 -27.26
C TYR A 210 -46.41 -48.73 -28.25
N LEU A 211 -45.31 -49.49 -28.33
CA LEU A 211 -45.23 -50.67 -29.20
C LEU A 211 -46.35 -51.68 -28.96
N SER A 212 -46.56 -52.06 -27.69
CA SER A 212 -47.48 -53.13 -27.30
C SER A 212 -48.97 -52.75 -27.33
N LEU A 213 -49.31 -51.47 -27.11
CA LEU A 213 -50.70 -51.01 -27.06
C LEU A 213 -51.21 -50.44 -28.40
N PHE A 214 -50.32 -50.05 -29.32
CA PHE A 214 -50.65 -49.33 -30.57
C PHE A 214 -51.83 -49.91 -31.36
N ASN A 215 -51.83 -51.21 -31.61
CA ASN A 215 -52.85 -51.87 -32.43
C ASN A 215 -54.24 -51.97 -31.75
N GLY A 216 -54.32 -51.74 -30.45
CA GLY A 216 -55.58 -51.68 -29.68
C GLY A 216 -56.02 -50.26 -29.30
N ALA A 217 -55.26 -49.24 -29.69
CA ALA A 217 -55.49 -47.85 -29.31
C ALA A 217 -56.42 -47.12 -30.29
N THR A 218 -57.36 -46.32 -29.77
CA THR A 218 -58.25 -45.48 -30.58
C THR A 218 -57.60 -44.19 -31.04
N THR A 219 -56.71 -43.62 -30.23
CA THR A 219 -55.77 -42.57 -30.67
C THR A 219 -54.33 -42.98 -30.38
N ARG A 220 -53.41 -42.64 -31.28
CA ARG A 220 -52.02 -43.11 -31.27
C ARG A 220 -51.12 -42.24 -32.14
N GLY A 221 -49.89 -42.03 -31.71
CA GLY A 221 -48.91 -41.25 -32.48
C GLY A 221 -47.67 -40.91 -31.68
N ILE A 222 -46.83 -40.05 -32.26
CA ILE A 222 -45.70 -39.43 -31.54
C ILE A 222 -45.77 -37.91 -31.64
N THR A 223 -45.31 -37.24 -30.58
CA THR A 223 -45.02 -35.80 -30.58
C THR A 223 -43.50 -35.64 -30.57
N PHE A 224 -42.96 -34.84 -31.50
CA PHE A 224 -41.53 -34.51 -31.56
C PHE A 224 -41.34 -32.99 -31.52
N THR A 225 -40.91 -32.47 -30.38
CA THR A 225 -40.37 -31.11 -30.27
C THR A 225 -38.90 -31.17 -30.66
N VAL A 226 -38.55 -30.62 -31.82
CA VAL A 226 -37.20 -30.75 -32.39
C VAL A 226 -36.20 -29.98 -31.51
N PRO A 227 -35.25 -30.64 -30.82
CA PRO A 227 -34.36 -29.94 -29.89
C PRO A 227 -33.23 -29.18 -30.61
N VAL A 228 -32.52 -28.32 -29.86
CA VAL A 228 -31.41 -27.50 -30.36
C VAL A 228 -30.25 -28.34 -30.91
N ASP A 229 -29.96 -29.48 -30.28
CA ASP A 229 -28.91 -30.44 -30.62
C ASP A 229 -29.33 -31.44 -31.73
N ALA A 230 -30.56 -31.35 -32.25
CA ALA A 230 -31.05 -32.25 -33.30
C ALA A 230 -30.10 -32.26 -34.52
N PRO A 231 -29.60 -33.44 -34.95
CA PRO A 231 -28.80 -33.56 -36.17
C PRO A 231 -29.50 -32.92 -37.37
N SER A 232 -28.75 -32.30 -38.28
CA SER A 232 -29.29 -31.62 -39.47
C SER A 232 -30.14 -32.54 -40.36
N VAL A 233 -29.91 -33.84 -40.29
CA VAL A 233 -30.74 -34.88 -40.92
C VAL A 233 -31.08 -35.97 -39.90
N LEU A 234 -32.35 -36.32 -39.81
CA LEU A 234 -32.88 -37.51 -39.12
C LEU A 234 -33.75 -38.31 -40.11
N TYR A 235 -34.26 -39.46 -39.70
CA TYR A 235 -35.11 -40.31 -40.54
C TYR A 235 -36.30 -40.83 -39.74
N LEU A 236 -37.52 -40.68 -40.27
CA LEU A 236 -38.68 -41.45 -39.84
C LEU A 236 -38.53 -42.89 -40.34
N PHE A 237 -38.98 -43.86 -39.55
CA PHE A 237 -39.04 -45.26 -39.95
C PHE A 237 -40.18 -46.04 -39.28
N GLY A 238 -40.45 -47.23 -39.83
CA GLY A 238 -41.28 -48.27 -39.23
C GLY A 238 -40.71 -49.66 -39.48
N TYR A 239 -40.83 -50.58 -38.53
CA TYR A 239 -40.06 -51.84 -38.53
C TYR A 239 -40.33 -52.81 -39.69
N ILE A 240 -41.51 -52.77 -40.30
CA ILE A 240 -42.03 -53.90 -41.12
C ILE A 240 -41.77 -53.77 -42.62
N SER A 241 -41.66 -52.55 -43.16
CA SER A 241 -41.59 -52.30 -44.60
C SER A 241 -40.59 -51.19 -44.91
N SER A 242 -39.68 -51.44 -45.87
CA SER A 242 -38.74 -50.43 -46.38
C SER A 242 -39.38 -49.34 -47.26
N GLY A 243 -40.71 -49.36 -47.42
CA GLY A 243 -41.45 -48.19 -47.91
C GLY A 243 -41.78 -47.17 -46.82
N LEU A 244 -41.61 -47.52 -45.54
CA LEU A 244 -41.99 -46.69 -44.38
C LEU A 244 -40.85 -45.82 -43.84
N GLY A 245 -39.82 -45.56 -44.64
CA GLY A 245 -38.75 -44.60 -44.35
C GLY A 245 -39.08 -43.21 -44.91
N LEU A 246 -38.69 -42.13 -44.20
CA LEU A 246 -38.70 -40.77 -44.76
C LEU A 246 -37.60 -39.89 -44.14
N ARG A 247 -36.88 -39.10 -44.96
CA ARG A 247 -35.90 -38.14 -44.45
C ARG A 247 -36.56 -36.95 -43.75
N LEU A 248 -36.04 -36.59 -42.59
CA LEU A 248 -36.27 -35.32 -41.90
C LEU A 248 -35.06 -34.41 -42.11
N VAL A 249 -35.29 -33.13 -42.44
CA VAL A 249 -34.25 -32.10 -42.50
C VAL A 249 -34.54 -31.10 -41.39
N ASN A 250 -33.61 -30.93 -40.45
CA ASN A 250 -33.79 -30.10 -39.25
C ASN A 250 -33.06 -28.76 -39.42
N ASP A 251 -33.83 -27.71 -39.69
CA ASP A 251 -33.36 -26.39 -40.08
C ASP A 251 -33.50 -25.33 -38.97
N GLY A 252 -32.63 -24.32 -39.04
CA GLY A 252 -32.70 -23.11 -38.22
C GLY A 252 -32.58 -23.35 -36.72
N TYR A 253 -32.82 -22.28 -35.95
CA TYR A 253 -32.74 -22.20 -34.50
C TYR A 253 -33.74 -21.15 -33.98
N ILE A 254 -34.33 -21.31 -32.80
CA ILE A 254 -35.13 -20.25 -32.15
C ILE A 254 -34.19 -19.17 -31.58
N LEU A 255 -34.71 -17.95 -31.42
CA LEU A 255 -34.00 -16.85 -30.78
C LEU A 255 -33.72 -17.18 -29.31
N GLY A 256 -32.44 -17.42 -28.98
CA GLY A 256 -31.96 -17.88 -27.66
C GLY A 256 -31.23 -19.22 -27.70
N ASP A 257 -31.35 -19.99 -28.77
CA ASP A 257 -30.65 -21.29 -28.93
C ASP A 257 -29.12 -21.14 -29.08
N LEU A 258 -28.64 -19.97 -29.50
CA LEU A 258 -27.23 -19.72 -29.86
C LEU A 258 -26.66 -18.56 -29.02
N THR A 259 -25.39 -18.65 -28.63
CA THR A 259 -24.69 -17.57 -27.89
C THR A 259 -24.65 -16.24 -28.66
N SER A 260 -24.61 -16.31 -30.00
CA SER A 260 -24.70 -15.16 -30.92
C SER A 260 -25.98 -14.34 -30.79
N ASP A 261 -27.03 -14.92 -30.21
CA ASP A 261 -28.36 -14.31 -30.12
C ASP A 261 -28.44 -13.28 -29.01
N TYR A 262 -27.49 -13.31 -28.09
CA TYR A 262 -27.43 -12.43 -26.95
C TYR A 262 -26.53 -11.21 -27.24
N ILE A 263 -26.80 -10.13 -26.51
CA ILE A 263 -25.98 -8.92 -26.47
C ILE A 263 -25.91 -8.46 -25.02
N TYR A 264 -24.71 -8.08 -24.58
CA TYR A 264 -24.52 -7.41 -23.29
C TYR A 264 -25.12 -6.00 -23.37
N ASP A 265 -25.98 -5.69 -22.42
CA ASP A 265 -26.67 -4.41 -22.28
C ASP A 265 -26.73 -4.06 -20.79
N SER A 266 -25.87 -3.14 -20.35
CA SER A 266 -25.71 -2.78 -18.92
C SER A 266 -26.95 -2.13 -18.30
N SER A 267 -28.06 -1.99 -19.04
CA SER A 267 -29.34 -1.47 -18.53
C SER A 267 -30.34 -2.55 -18.08
N VAL A 268 -30.09 -3.83 -18.35
CA VAL A 268 -31.09 -4.91 -18.12
C VAL A 268 -30.79 -5.87 -16.96
N GLY A 269 -29.56 -5.86 -16.43
CA GLY A 269 -29.12 -6.77 -15.36
C GLY A 269 -28.33 -6.09 -14.24
N THR A 270 -27.83 -6.89 -13.30
CA THR A 270 -26.93 -6.45 -12.21
C THR A 270 -25.46 -6.84 -12.42
N LEU A 271 -25.20 -7.73 -13.38
CA LEU A 271 -23.87 -8.29 -13.68
C LEU A 271 -23.25 -7.64 -14.93
N ASP A 272 -21.95 -7.81 -15.13
CA ASP A 272 -21.18 -7.26 -16.25
C ASP A 272 -21.11 -8.20 -17.48
N GLU A 273 -20.24 -7.90 -18.46
CA GLU A 273 -20.05 -8.71 -19.67
C GLU A 273 -19.41 -10.08 -19.41
N TYR A 274 -18.75 -10.27 -18.26
CA TYR A 274 -18.18 -11.53 -17.82
C TYR A 274 -19.19 -12.34 -16.97
N ASN A 275 -20.39 -11.80 -16.77
CA ASN A 275 -21.45 -12.34 -15.91
C ASN A 275 -21.03 -12.51 -14.44
N GLY A 276 -20.25 -11.54 -13.96
CA GLY A 276 -19.99 -11.38 -12.54
C GLY A 276 -20.11 -9.92 -12.14
N LYS A 277 -19.54 -9.60 -10.98
CA LYS A 277 -19.35 -8.23 -10.49
C LYS A 277 -18.31 -8.22 -9.38
N PHE A 278 -17.80 -7.03 -9.06
CA PHE A 278 -17.21 -6.79 -7.75
C PHE A 278 -18.31 -6.68 -6.68
N GLY A 279 -18.13 -7.40 -5.59
CA GLY A 279 -19.02 -7.37 -4.43
C GLY A 279 -18.35 -7.94 -3.19
N VAL A 280 -18.81 -7.53 -2.02
CA VAL A 280 -18.53 -8.28 -0.78
C VAL A 280 -19.34 -9.57 -0.82
N THR A 281 -18.82 -10.63 -0.21
CA THR A 281 -19.52 -11.93 -0.05
C THR A 281 -19.22 -12.49 1.35
N PRO A 282 -19.93 -13.52 1.83
CA PRO A 282 -19.65 -14.13 3.14
C PRO A 282 -18.21 -14.62 3.31
N GLU A 283 -17.62 -15.17 2.26
CA GLU A 283 -16.25 -15.71 2.25
C GLU A 283 -15.21 -14.63 1.91
N TYR A 284 -15.60 -13.60 1.17
CA TYR A 284 -14.75 -12.44 0.82
C TYR A 284 -15.40 -11.12 1.31
N PRO A 285 -15.48 -10.89 2.63
CA PRO A 285 -16.17 -9.72 3.19
C PRO A 285 -15.49 -8.38 2.84
N ASN A 286 -14.20 -8.41 2.50
CA ASN A 286 -13.46 -7.24 2.02
C ASN A 286 -13.75 -6.87 0.56
N GLY A 287 -14.57 -7.67 -0.15
CA GLY A 287 -14.79 -7.54 -1.58
C GLY A 287 -13.91 -8.50 -2.39
N THR A 288 -14.50 -9.11 -3.41
CA THR A 288 -13.80 -9.83 -4.49
C THR A 288 -14.53 -9.57 -5.80
N TYR A 289 -13.90 -9.93 -6.92
CA TYR A 289 -14.66 -10.21 -8.14
C TYR A 289 -15.29 -11.61 -8.02
N ALA A 290 -16.53 -11.78 -8.44
CA ALA A 290 -17.26 -13.04 -8.33
C ALA A 290 -18.21 -13.25 -9.51
N TYR A 291 -18.25 -14.49 -10.01
CA TYR A 291 -19.23 -14.95 -10.99
C TYR A 291 -20.49 -15.44 -10.30
N TYR A 292 -21.66 -15.24 -10.91
CA TYR A 292 -22.94 -15.63 -10.33
C TYR A 292 -23.74 -16.46 -11.32
N MET A 293 -24.31 -17.59 -10.86
CA MET A 293 -25.31 -18.30 -11.65
C MET A 293 -26.51 -17.39 -11.90
N THR A 294 -27.04 -17.38 -13.12
CA THR A 294 -28.16 -16.49 -13.46
C THR A 294 -29.42 -17.28 -13.78
N GLU A 295 -30.54 -16.89 -13.18
CA GLU A 295 -31.86 -17.50 -13.38
C GLU A 295 -32.97 -16.46 -13.49
N ASN A 296 -34.04 -16.79 -14.23
CA ASN A 296 -35.24 -15.97 -14.31
C ASN A 296 -36.08 -16.07 -13.02
N ALA A 297 -37.17 -15.31 -12.94
CA ALA A 297 -38.05 -15.29 -11.76
C ALA A 297 -38.79 -16.62 -11.46
N MET A 298 -38.63 -17.66 -12.29
CA MET A 298 -39.18 -19.01 -12.11
C MET A 298 -38.13 -20.05 -11.70
N GLY A 299 -36.88 -19.64 -11.44
CA GLY A 299 -35.78 -20.57 -11.13
C GLY A 299 -35.25 -21.33 -12.35
N MET A 300 -35.50 -20.84 -13.57
CA MET A 300 -34.92 -21.41 -14.79
C MET A 300 -33.60 -20.69 -15.13
N PRO A 301 -32.49 -21.40 -15.36
CA PRO A 301 -31.23 -20.79 -15.75
C PRO A 301 -31.35 -19.93 -17.02
N THR A 302 -30.74 -18.75 -17.00
CA THR A 302 -30.66 -17.80 -18.12
C THR A 302 -29.22 -17.66 -18.59
N TYR A 303 -29.02 -17.50 -19.90
CA TYR A 303 -27.70 -17.26 -20.48
C TYR A 303 -27.01 -16.05 -19.83
N PRO A 304 -25.70 -16.10 -19.54
CA PRO A 304 -24.73 -17.16 -19.83
C PRO A 304 -24.55 -18.19 -18.70
N TYR A 305 -25.55 -18.33 -17.82
CA TYR A 305 -25.72 -19.37 -16.80
C TYR A 305 -24.76 -19.33 -15.61
N ALA A 306 -23.50 -18.92 -15.78
CA ALA A 306 -22.54 -18.70 -14.69
C ALA A 306 -21.41 -17.72 -15.08
N ILE A 307 -20.69 -18.01 -16.17
CA ILE A 307 -19.57 -17.21 -16.69
C ILE A 307 -19.92 -16.74 -18.09
N GLY A 308 -19.57 -15.49 -18.42
CA GLY A 308 -19.80 -14.88 -19.73
C GLY A 308 -18.97 -15.49 -20.86
N PRO A 309 -19.00 -14.89 -22.07
CA PRO A 309 -18.20 -15.34 -23.22
C PRO A 309 -16.67 -15.28 -23.02
N LYS A 310 -16.20 -14.74 -21.90
CA LYS A 310 -14.81 -14.54 -21.50
C LYS A 310 -14.70 -14.62 -19.96
N TYR A 311 -13.49 -14.85 -19.48
CA TYR A 311 -13.11 -14.59 -18.09
C TYR A 311 -12.77 -13.10 -17.90
N TYR A 312 -12.97 -12.61 -16.67
CA TYR A 312 -12.60 -11.27 -16.21
C TYR A 312 -11.08 -11.15 -16.00
N GLY A 313 -10.46 -12.15 -15.39
CA GLY A 313 -9.01 -12.28 -15.25
C GLY A 313 -8.38 -13.19 -16.32
N VAL A 314 -7.08 -13.45 -16.17
CA VAL A 314 -6.35 -14.40 -17.02
C VAL A 314 -6.58 -15.83 -16.50
N PRO A 315 -7.18 -16.74 -17.28
CA PRO A 315 -7.37 -18.12 -16.85
C PRO A 315 -6.05 -18.90 -16.82
N LEU A 316 -5.86 -19.69 -15.76
CA LEU A 316 -4.76 -20.62 -15.58
C LEU A 316 -5.12 -22.00 -16.15
N PHE A 317 -4.21 -22.61 -16.90
CA PHE A 317 -4.36 -23.94 -17.49
C PHE A 317 -3.41 -24.96 -16.82
N GLU A 318 -3.60 -26.25 -17.15
CA GLU A 318 -2.75 -27.33 -16.64
C GLU A 318 -1.31 -27.18 -17.13
N GLY A 319 -0.41 -26.80 -16.22
CA GLY A 319 1.01 -26.55 -16.50
C GLY A 319 1.46 -25.10 -16.22
N ASP A 320 0.54 -24.16 -16.04
CA ASP A 320 0.87 -22.77 -15.73
C ASP A 320 1.40 -22.60 -14.29
N THR A 321 2.37 -21.70 -14.12
CA THR A 321 2.84 -21.30 -12.78
C THR A 321 1.78 -20.48 -12.07
N VAL A 322 1.16 -21.08 -11.05
CA VAL A 322 0.17 -20.43 -10.17
C VAL A 322 0.73 -19.11 -9.60
N PRO A 323 0.04 -17.97 -9.75
CA PRO A 323 0.44 -16.72 -9.13
C PRO A 323 0.58 -16.84 -7.61
N ALA A 324 1.56 -16.15 -7.03
CA ALA A 324 1.75 -16.14 -5.59
C ALA A 324 0.50 -15.58 -4.88
N GLN A 325 0.02 -16.27 -3.84
CA GLN A 325 -1.16 -15.83 -3.10
C GLN A 325 -0.96 -14.41 -2.52
N PRO A 326 -1.94 -13.50 -2.68
CA PRO A 326 -1.93 -12.20 -2.01
C PRO A 326 -1.96 -12.37 -0.49
N THR A 327 -0.84 -12.08 0.18
CA THR A 327 -0.71 -12.20 1.64
C THR A 327 -1.32 -11.03 2.43
N VAL A 328 -2.02 -10.12 1.74
CA VAL A 328 -2.64 -8.93 2.32
C VAL A 328 -4.03 -8.72 1.72
N PHE A 329 -5.06 -8.90 2.53
CA PHE A 329 -6.42 -8.42 2.26
C PHE A 329 -6.66 -7.10 3.03
N PRO A 330 -7.66 -6.28 2.64
CA PRO A 330 -8.11 -5.12 3.43
C PRO A 330 -8.63 -5.49 4.83
N SER A 331 -8.97 -4.47 5.62
CA SER A 331 -9.75 -4.63 6.85
C SER A 331 -10.87 -3.60 6.91
N LEU A 332 -12.12 -4.09 6.90
CA LEU A 332 -13.34 -3.27 6.96
C LEU A 332 -13.39 -2.31 8.16
N ALA A 333 -14.15 -1.23 7.98
CA ALA A 333 -14.56 -0.32 9.05
C ALA A 333 -16.00 -0.63 9.51
N THR A 334 -16.33 -0.37 10.79
CA THR A 334 -17.71 -0.33 11.33
C THR A 334 -17.92 0.83 12.33
N GLY A 335 -19.16 1.25 12.57
CA GLY A 335 -19.52 2.25 13.58
C GLY A 335 -20.94 2.07 14.09
N ASP A 336 -21.26 2.55 15.30
CA ASP A 336 -22.58 2.55 15.94
C ASP A 336 -23.36 3.86 15.64
N VAL A 337 -24.69 3.82 15.49
CA VAL A 337 -25.55 5.03 15.37
C VAL A 337 -26.26 5.26 16.70
N VAL A 338 -26.19 6.50 17.20
CA VAL A 338 -26.87 6.92 18.42
C VAL A 338 -28.04 7.83 18.06
N LEU A 339 -29.25 7.46 18.47
CA LEU A 339 -30.47 8.25 18.26
C LEU A 339 -30.79 9.16 19.45
N ASN A 340 -31.40 10.29 19.16
CA ASN A 340 -32.07 11.13 20.15
C ASN A 340 -33.46 10.54 20.51
N PRO A 341 -34.07 10.90 21.66
CA PRO A 341 -35.37 10.38 22.08
C PRO A 341 -36.56 10.68 21.15
N ASN A 342 -36.39 11.55 20.15
CA ASN A 342 -37.36 11.88 19.11
C ASN A 342 -37.11 11.12 17.78
N GLY A 343 -36.16 10.18 17.76
CA GLY A 343 -35.78 9.38 16.60
C GLY A 343 -34.77 10.05 15.65
N SER A 344 -34.33 11.30 15.84
CA SER A 344 -33.30 11.89 14.96
C SER A 344 -31.92 11.30 15.24
N VAL A 345 -31.06 11.23 14.21
CA VAL A 345 -29.66 10.85 14.40
C VAL A 345 -28.98 11.89 15.29
N SER A 346 -28.25 11.43 16.30
CA SER A 346 -27.48 12.28 17.21
C SER A 346 -26.03 12.36 16.72
N TYR A 347 -25.38 11.20 16.58
CA TYR A 347 -24.04 11.05 16.01
C TYR A 347 -23.76 9.59 15.62
N VAL A 348 -22.65 9.36 14.90
CA VAL A 348 -22.11 8.03 14.60
C VAL A 348 -20.81 7.83 15.40
N LYS A 349 -20.68 6.69 16.08
CA LYS A 349 -19.59 6.33 16.98
C LYS A 349 -18.85 5.13 16.41
N MET A 350 -17.72 5.37 15.74
CA MET A 350 -16.89 4.33 15.13
C MET A 350 -16.53 3.21 16.12
N THR A 351 -16.69 1.95 15.71
CA THR A 351 -16.39 0.74 16.50
C THR A 351 -15.20 -0.03 15.92
N VAL A 352 -15.03 -0.04 14.60
CA VAL A 352 -13.80 -0.45 13.90
C VAL A 352 -13.43 0.61 12.87
N LYS A 353 -12.14 1.01 12.82
CA LYS A 353 -11.63 1.84 11.72
C LYS A 353 -10.97 0.91 10.69
N GLY A 354 -11.21 1.17 9.41
CA GLY A 354 -10.70 0.40 8.30
C GLY A 354 -9.88 1.27 7.36
N ASP A 355 -8.96 0.61 6.65
CA ASP A 355 -7.99 1.19 5.72
C ASP A 355 -8.15 0.50 4.35
N ASN A 356 -7.41 0.96 3.32
CA ASN A 356 -7.32 0.34 1.98
C ASN A 356 -8.52 0.47 1.03
N TYR A 357 -9.17 1.64 0.96
CA TYR A 357 -9.98 2.03 -0.19
C TYR A 357 -9.87 3.53 -0.43
N PHE A 358 -9.98 3.93 -1.70
CA PHE A 358 -9.36 5.13 -2.26
C PHE A 358 -10.26 5.64 -3.44
N GLY A 359 -10.35 6.96 -3.68
CA GLY A 359 -11.36 7.60 -4.53
C GLY A 359 -12.51 8.30 -3.77
N THR A 360 -13.53 8.84 -4.47
CA THR A 360 -14.66 9.53 -3.82
C THR A 360 -15.57 8.56 -3.05
N ALA A 361 -15.37 8.47 -1.74
CA ALA A 361 -16.19 7.63 -0.86
C ALA A 361 -17.66 8.10 -0.76
N LYS A 362 -18.57 7.17 -0.47
CA LYS A 362 -20.01 7.44 -0.30
C LYS A 362 -20.55 6.69 0.92
N ALA A 363 -20.93 7.41 1.97
CA ALA A 363 -21.57 6.80 3.14
C ALA A 363 -23.07 6.63 2.90
N LYS A 364 -23.58 5.40 2.98
CA LYS A 364 -25.02 5.11 3.12
C LYS A 364 -25.31 4.68 4.55
N ILE A 365 -26.25 5.33 5.23
CA ILE A 365 -26.87 4.78 6.45
C ILE A 365 -28.03 3.88 6.01
N LEU A 366 -28.05 2.63 6.46
CA LEU A 366 -28.98 1.58 6.01
C LEU A 366 -29.75 0.99 7.22
N GLY A 367 -31.05 0.75 7.04
CA GLY A 367 -31.95 0.22 8.08
C GLY A 367 -32.62 1.28 8.96
N GLY A 368 -33.69 0.88 9.67
CA GLY A 368 -34.43 1.73 10.61
C GLY A 368 -35.68 2.45 10.07
N GLU A 369 -36.06 2.23 8.80
CA GLU A 369 -37.23 2.81 8.10
C GLU A 369 -37.28 4.35 7.98
N GLY A 370 -36.25 5.07 8.41
CA GLY A 370 -36.06 6.49 8.15
C GLY A 370 -35.57 6.82 6.74
N SER A 371 -35.52 8.12 6.45
CA SER A 371 -34.96 8.65 5.20
C SER A 371 -34.35 10.04 5.39
N GLY A 372 -33.43 10.41 4.51
CA GLY A 372 -32.90 11.78 4.41
C GLY A 372 -31.65 12.11 5.24
N ALA A 373 -30.96 11.12 5.84
CA ALA A 373 -29.57 11.33 6.28
C ALA A 373 -28.59 11.05 5.13
N LEU A 374 -27.56 11.88 4.99
CA LEU A 374 -26.46 11.71 4.05
C LEU A 374 -25.15 12.02 4.77
N GLY A 375 -24.20 11.09 4.73
CA GLY A 375 -22.87 11.28 5.33
C GLY A 375 -21.84 11.65 4.25
N THR A 376 -21.20 12.82 4.38
CA THR A 376 -20.15 13.26 3.45
C THR A 376 -18.76 12.96 4.04
N PRO A 377 -18.06 11.90 3.59
CA PRO A 377 -16.67 11.61 3.96
C PRO A 377 -15.71 12.84 3.93
N THR A 378 -14.76 12.95 4.88
CA THR A 378 -13.75 14.03 4.95
C THR A 378 -12.31 13.47 5.12
N VAL A 379 -11.31 14.11 4.50
CA VAL A 379 -9.93 13.56 4.35
C VAL A 379 -8.80 14.46 4.82
N GLN A 380 -7.86 13.89 5.58
CA GLN A 380 -6.42 13.72 5.25
C GLN A 380 -5.86 12.71 6.26
N THR A 381 -6.24 11.43 6.09
CA THR A 381 -6.70 10.53 7.17
C THR A 381 -8.03 10.98 7.81
N VAL A 382 -8.82 10.04 8.34
CA VAL A 382 -10.17 10.32 8.88
C VAL A 382 -10.08 10.77 10.35
N THR A 383 -9.86 12.07 10.54
CA THR A 383 -9.89 12.72 11.85
C THR A 383 -11.31 13.07 12.30
N GLY A 384 -12.20 13.39 11.36
CA GLY A 384 -13.61 13.76 11.59
C GLY A 384 -14.48 13.62 10.33
N LEU A 385 -15.75 14.02 10.44
CA LEU A 385 -16.74 13.98 9.36
C LEU A 385 -17.84 15.01 9.63
N SER A 386 -18.02 16.01 8.77
CA SER A 386 -19.01 17.08 8.96
C SER A 386 -20.36 16.73 8.34
N LEU A 387 -21.43 16.65 9.14
CA LEU A 387 -22.80 16.47 8.62
C LEU A 387 -23.38 17.78 8.10
N LEU A 388 -23.59 17.87 6.79
CA LEU A 388 -24.29 18.99 6.16
C LEU A 388 -25.81 18.97 6.44
N ASN A 389 -26.40 17.79 6.69
CA ASN A 389 -27.79 17.67 7.16
C ASN A 389 -27.99 16.36 7.95
N GLN A 390 -28.80 16.40 9.02
CA GLN A 390 -28.76 15.36 10.07
C GLN A 390 -29.65 14.13 9.81
N GLY A 391 -30.77 14.28 9.09
CA GLY A 391 -31.74 13.19 8.86
C GLY A 391 -32.40 12.62 10.13
N ARG A 392 -33.29 11.62 9.97
CA ARG A 392 -34.05 11.01 11.09
C ARG A 392 -34.36 9.52 10.87
N SER A 393 -34.49 8.79 11.98
CA SER A 393 -34.94 7.39 12.14
C SER A 393 -34.02 6.30 11.57
N TYR A 394 -32.85 6.10 12.18
CA TYR A 394 -31.91 5.02 11.82
C TYR A 394 -31.56 4.16 13.03
N ALA A 395 -31.90 2.86 13.00
CA ALA A 395 -31.80 1.99 14.17
C ALA A 395 -30.41 1.34 14.36
N THR A 396 -29.64 1.21 13.27
CA THR A 396 -28.37 0.45 13.16
C THR A 396 -27.48 1.04 12.03
N PRO A 397 -26.18 0.67 11.88
CA PRO A 397 -25.16 1.70 11.51
C PRO A 397 -23.99 1.36 10.50
N PRO A 398 -23.25 2.37 9.92
CA PRO A 398 -22.48 2.23 8.62
C PRO A 398 -21.01 2.81 8.53
N THR A 399 -20.31 2.75 7.36
CA THR A 399 -18.83 3.08 7.23
C THR A 399 -18.17 3.57 5.87
N LEU A 400 -16.80 3.75 5.78
CA LEU A 400 -16.05 4.85 5.05
C LEU A 400 -14.47 4.69 4.83
N ILE A 401 -13.77 5.20 3.75
CA ILE A 401 -12.27 5.02 3.40
C ILE A 401 -11.64 6.09 2.38
N PHE A 402 -10.28 6.39 2.29
CA PHE A 402 -9.62 7.56 1.55
C PHE A 402 -8.04 7.63 1.20
N GLU A 403 -7.44 8.77 0.65
CA GLU A 403 -6.24 8.90 -0.31
C GLU A 403 -5.15 10.09 -0.29
N GLY A 404 -3.98 10.01 -1.04
CA GLY A 404 -3.08 11.10 -1.63
C GLY A 404 -1.51 11.21 -1.36
N GLY A 405 -0.61 11.78 -2.24
CA GLY A 405 0.79 12.29 -1.88
C GLY A 405 2.01 12.24 -2.88
N GLY A 406 3.13 13.01 -2.67
CA GLY A 406 4.27 13.08 -3.64
C GLY A 406 5.57 13.91 -3.37
N GLY A 407 6.24 14.30 -4.46
CA GLY A 407 7.47 15.12 -4.67
C GLY A 407 7.54 15.56 -6.16
N GLN A 408 8.47 16.42 -6.63
CA GLN A 408 8.26 17.16 -7.90
C GLN A 408 9.36 17.10 -8.99
N GLY A 409 8.94 17.30 -10.24
CA GLY A 409 9.78 17.67 -11.38
C GLY A 409 10.28 16.53 -12.28
N ALA A 410 10.24 15.26 -11.84
CA ALA A 410 10.76 14.16 -12.64
C ALA A 410 9.94 13.90 -13.92
N GLN A 411 10.63 13.60 -15.03
CA GLN A 411 10.06 13.28 -16.34
C GLN A 411 10.85 12.16 -17.00
N GLY A 412 10.16 11.28 -17.74
CA GLY A 412 10.77 10.12 -18.39
C GLY A 412 10.12 9.80 -19.72
N ALA A 413 10.87 9.22 -20.63
CA ALA A 413 10.43 8.82 -21.96
C ALA A 413 10.67 7.31 -22.15
N ALA A 414 9.60 6.57 -22.44
CA ALA A 414 9.70 5.15 -22.74
C ALA A 414 10.11 4.89 -24.19
N GLU A 415 10.69 3.72 -24.45
CA GLU A 415 10.86 3.16 -25.79
C GLU A 415 10.17 1.79 -25.88
N ILE A 416 9.58 1.47 -27.03
CA ILE A 416 8.90 0.19 -27.28
C ILE A 416 9.51 -0.54 -28.48
N ASP A 417 9.51 -1.88 -28.43
CA ASP A 417 9.96 -2.72 -29.55
C ASP A 417 8.86 -2.95 -30.61
N THR A 418 9.23 -3.65 -31.70
CA THR A 418 8.30 -4.02 -32.78
C THR A 418 7.30 -5.12 -32.40
N LEU A 419 7.32 -5.61 -31.16
CA LEU A 419 6.37 -6.57 -30.59
C LEU A 419 5.45 -5.94 -29.53
N GLY A 420 5.62 -4.63 -29.24
CA GLY A 420 4.82 -3.89 -28.28
C GLY A 420 5.22 -4.14 -26.82
N LYS A 421 6.51 -4.31 -26.54
CA LYS A 421 7.08 -4.39 -25.19
C LYS A 421 7.87 -3.13 -24.86
N VAL A 422 7.81 -2.66 -23.61
CA VAL A 422 8.64 -1.53 -23.15
C VAL A 422 10.08 -2.00 -22.95
N THR A 423 11.03 -1.36 -23.63
CA THR A 423 12.45 -1.77 -23.69
C THR A 423 13.39 -0.90 -22.88
N SER A 424 13.08 0.38 -22.76
CA SER A 424 13.84 1.34 -21.95
C SER A 424 12.90 2.40 -21.39
N VAL A 425 13.33 3.06 -20.32
CA VAL A 425 12.77 4.33 -19.87
C VAL A 425 13.93 5.28 -19.61
N ASN A 426 14.11 6.25 -20.50
CA ASN A 426 15.14 7.27 -20.40
C ASN A 426 14.68 8.39 -19.47
N ILE A 427 15.57 8.85 -18.57
CA ILE A 427 15.32 10.00 -17.70
C ILE A 427 15.41 11.27 -18.56
N VAL A 428 14.32 12.04 -18.62
CA VAL A 428 14.23 13.33 -19.35
C VAL A 428 14.50 14.49 -18.38
N ASN A 429 13.97 14.39 -17.17
CA ASN A 429 14.32 15.24 -16.04
C ASN A 429 14.43 14.34 -14.79
N PRO A 430 15.56 14.33 -14.06
CA PRO A 430 15.71 13.50 -12.86
C PRO A 430 14.85 13.99 -11.67
N GLY A 431 14.34 15.22 -11.72
CA GLY A 431 13.59 15.86 -10.66
C GLY A 431 14.40 16.08 -9.38
N GLU A 432 13.77 16.66 -8.35
CA GLU A 432 14.44 17.07 -7.12
C GLU A 432 13.60 16.73 -5.87
N PHE A 433 14.28 16.70 -4.71
CA PHE A 433 13.71 16.43 -3.37
C PHE A 433 13.12 15.03 -3.13
N TYR A 434 13.52 14.02 -3.92
CA TYR A 434 13.12 12.62 -3.69
C TYR A 434 13.84 12.01 -2.47
N GLN A 435 13.09 11.80 -1.38
CA GLN A 435 13.59 11.23 -0.11
C GLN A 435 13.57 9.69 -0.06
N GLU A 436 12.77 9.07 -0.93
CA GLU A 436 12.59 7.61 -1.11
C GLU A 436 12.38 7.39 -2.62
N GLU A 437 12.66 6.19 -3.13
CA GLU A 437 12.43 5.83 -4.54
C GLU A 437 10.97 6.09 -4.95
N PRO A 438 10.70 6.91 -5.99
CA PRO A 438 9.35 7.07 -6.50
C PRO A 438 8.87 5.81 -7.22
N TYR A 439 7.57 5.54 -7.09
CA TYR A 439 6.89 4.54 -7.90
C TYR A 439 6.73 5.05 -9.33
N ILE A 440 6.99 4.18 -10.31
CA ILE A 440 6.90 4.53 -11.73
C ILE A 440 5.62 3.91 -12.30
N LEU A 441 4.61 4.75 -12.51
CA LEU A 441 3.39 4.38 -13.21
C LEU A 441 3.61 4.53 -14.73
N ILE A 442 3.62 3.40 -15.43
CA ILE A 442 3.65 3.35 -16.90
C ILE A 442 2.21 3.30 -17.40
N SER A 443 1.76 4.33 -18.12
CA SER A 443 0.33 4.52 -18.46
C SER A 443 0.13 4.97 -19.91
N GLY A 444 -1.02 4.62 -20.51
CA GLY A 444 -1.26 4.85 -21.94
C GLY A 444 -0.47 3.88 -22.83
N GLY A 445 -0.17 4.28 -24.06
CA GLY A 445 0.52 3.46 -25.06
C GLY A 445 -0.28 2.26 -25.62
N GLY A 446 -1.42 1.90 -25.01
CA GLY A 446 -2.34 0.84 -25.46
C GLY A 446 -1.97 -0.58 -25.03
N GLY A 447 -0.83 -0.77 -24.35
CA GLY A 447 -0.42 -2.03 -23.74
C GLY A 447 -0.69 -2.08 -22.23
N ILE A 448 -0.37 -3.23 -21.63
CA ILE A 448 -0.57 -3.47 -20.20
C ILE A 448 0.63 -4.18 -19.56
N GLY A 449 0.69 -4.12 -18.23
CA GLY A 449 1.56 -4.97 -17.40
C GLY A 449 2.96 -4.44 -17.12
N ALA A 450 3.44 -3.42 -17.85
CA ALA A 450 4.79 -2.89 -17.66
C ALA A 450 5.00 -2.25 -16.28
N LYS A 451 6.16 -2.51 -15.66
CA LYS A 451 6.57 -2.05 -14.33
C LYS A 451 8.02 -1.60 -14.37
N ALA A 452 8.33 -0.54 -13.64
CA ALA A 452 9.70 -0.08 -13.44
C ALA A 452 9.94 0.43 -12.02
N GLU A 453 11.19 0.35 -11.58
CA GLU A 453 11.67 0.84 -10.29
C GLU A 453 12.68 1.97 -10.52
N ALA A 454 12.50 3.08 -9.82
CA ALA A 454 13.50 4.16 -9.79
C ALA A 454 14.66 3.79 -8.85
N THR A 455 15.84 4.33 -9.11
CA THR A 455 16.92 4.42 -8.11
C THR A 455 17.25 5.87 -7.85
N ILE A 456 17.37 6.28 -6.58
CA ILE A 456 17.69 7.66 -6.20
C ILE A 456 19.10 7.81 -5.64
N ALA A 457 19.70 8.98 -5.83
CA ALA A 457 20.87 9.42 -5.07
C ALA A 457 20.85 10.94 -4.90
N GLN A 458 21.26 11.42 -3.72
CA GLN A 458 21.35 12.86 -3.40
C GLN A 458 20.07 13.69 -3.69
N GLY A 459 18.89 13.06 -3.60
CA GLY A 459 17.59 13.71 -3.81
C GLY A 459 17.05 13.70 -5.24
N ALA A 460 17.75 13.07 -6.19
CA ALA A 460 17.38 13.01 -7.60
C ALA A 460 17.33 11.55 -8.12
N ILE A 461 16.54 11.29 -9.18
CA ILE A 461 16.49 9.97 -9.83
C ILE A 461 17.74 9.78 -10.70
N THR A 462 18.46 8.67 -10.48
CA THR A 462 19.73 8.35 -11.17
C THR A 462 19.65 7.14 -12.10
N GLY A 463 18.57 6.37 -12.02
CA GLY A 463 18.34 5.19 -12.86
C GLY A 463 16.88 4.75 -12.82
N ILE A 464 16.46 4.04 -13.87
CA ILE A 464 15.13 3.43 -13.99
C ILE A 464 15.31 2.03 -14.54
N ASN A 465 14.95 1.02 -13.74
CA ASN A 465 15.06 -0.39 -14.07
C ASN A 465 13.67 -0.93 -14.42
N ILE A 466 13.47 -1.40 -15.65
CA ILE A 466 12.23 -2.12 -16.01
C ILE A 466 12.26 -3.50 -15.36
N THR A 467 11.30 -3.76 -14.48
CA THR A 467 11.14 -5.06 -13.79
C THR A 467 10.11 -5.95 -14.47
N ASP A 468 9.22 -5.37 -15.29
CA ASP A 468 8.33 -6.08 -16.20
C ASP A 468 8.17 -5.23 -17.48
N PRO A 469 8.51 -5.72 -18.68
CA PRO A 469 8.39 -4.95 -19.91
C PRO A 469 6.94 -4.81 -20.42
N GLY A 470 6.00 -5.59 -19.86
CA GLY A 470 4.60 -5.65 -20.33
C GLY A 470 4.46 -6.14 -21.78
N GLU A 471 3.24 -6.04 -22.32
CA GLU A 471 2.89 -6.42 -23.69
C GLU A 471 1.76 -5.55 -24.28
N GLY A 472 1.68 -5.51 -25.62
CA GLY A 472 0.58 -4.89 -26.37
C GLY A 472 0.71 -3.38 -26.61
N TYR A 473 1.84 -2.75 -26.27
CA TYR A 473 2.04 -1.32 -26.48
C TYR A 473 2.09 -1.00 -27.99
N THR A 474 1.11 -0.23 -28.47
CA THR A 474 0.96 0.18 -29.88
C THR A 474 1.42 1.61 -30.14
N SER A 475 1.66 2.38 -29.07
CA SER A 475 2.38 3.65 -29.06
C SER A 475 3.20 3.76 -27.78
N VAL A 476 4.14 4.72 -27.72
CA VAL A 476 4.97 4.95 -26.54
C VAL A 476 4.09 5.31 -25.33
N PRO A 477 4.22 4.61 -24.19
CA PRO A 477 3.47 4.96 -22.97
C PRO A 477 4.08 6.17 -22.25
N ASN A 478 3.24 6.88 -21.51
CA ASN A 478 3.65 7.95 -20.60
C ASN A 478 4.25 7.36 -19.32
N ILE A 479 5.26 8.05 -18.79
CA ILE A 479 5.95 7.70 -17.55
C ILE A 479 5.62 8.74 -16.49
N ILE A 480 4.98 8.30 -15.41
CA ILE A 480 4.50 9.16 -14.33
C ILE A 480 5.18 8.72 -13.03
N PHE A 481 5.95 9.63 -12.41
CA PHE A 481 6.58 9.39 -11.11
C PHE A 481 5.62 9.81 -10.00
N THR A 482 5.22 8.87 -9.16
CA THR A 482 4.40 9.12 -7.97
C THR A 482 5.15 8.67 -6.73
N LYS A 483 4.78 9.14 -5.53
CA LYS A 483 5.29 8.51 -4.31
C LYS A 483 4.43 7.28 -4.00
N LEU A 484 5.08 6.17 -3.61
CA LEU A 484 4.37 5.09 -2.93
C LEU A 484 4.00 5.57 -1.51
N VAL A 485 2.90 6.32 -1.41
CA VAL A 485 2.51 6.96 -0.15
C VAL A 485 2.01 5.91 0.84
N ASN A 486 2.93 5.42 1.67
CA ASN A 486 2.66 4.59 2.84
C ASN A 486 1.96 5.41 3.94
N LEU A 487 0.80 6.00 3.64
CA LEU A 487 -0.08 6.71 4.59
C LEU A 487 -0.85 5.76 5.52
N LYS A 488 -0.30 4.55 5.73
CA LYS A 488 -0.25 4.01 7.09
C LYS A 488 0.44 5.05 7.98
N ARG A 489 -0.36 5.92 8.60
CA ARG A 489 -0.07 6.22 10.00
C ARG A 489 -0.09 4.85 10.70
N LYS A 490 1.08 4.30 11.05
CA LYS A 490 1.17 3.05 11.81
C LYS A 490 0.19 3.17 12.97
N THR A 491 -0.88 2.38 12.96
CA THR A 491 -1.75 2.25 14.11
C THR A 491 -0.85 1.72 15.22
N ARG A 492 -0.42 2.62 16.11
CA ARG A 492 0.24 2.31 17.38
C ARG A 492 -0.81 1.67 18.28
N ALA A 493 -1.24 0.48 17.87
CA ALA A 493 -1.93 -0.45 18.71
C ALA A 493 -1.12 -0.57 20.00
N ARG A 494 -1.80 -0.49 21.15
CA ARG A 494 -1.21 -0.98 22.39
C ARG A 494 -1.32 -2.52 22.45
N GLN A 495 -0.93 -3.15 21.34
CA GLN A 495 -0.53 -4.55 21.26
C GLN A 495 1.00 -4.53 21.39
N ALA A 496 1.55 -5.20 22.39
CA ALA A 496 2.95 -5.05 22.79
C ALA A 496 3.97 -5.77 21.88
N PHE A 497 3.64 -6.02 20.61
CA PHE A 497 4.35 -6.92 19.71
C PHE A 497 4.58 -6.33 18.31
N ASN A 498 5.28 -5.19 18.26
CA ASN A 498 6.04 -4.82 17.07
C ASN A 498 7.22 -3.91 17.47
N SER A 499 8.30 -4.53 17.94
CA SER A 499 9.52 -3.82 18.33
C SER A 499 10.34 -3.47 17.10
N SER A 500 10.22 -2.25 16.60
CA SER A 500 11.27 -1.67 15.76
C SER A 500 12.55 -1.53 16.59
N ALA A 501 13.71 -1.74 15.97
CA ALA A 501 14.97 -1.34 16.58
C ALA A 501 14.92 0.17 16.89
N ILE A 502 15.19 0.53 18.14
CA ILE A 502 15.43 1.92 18.52
C ILE A 502 16.93 2.10 18.46
N TYR A 503 17.40 2.99 17.59
CA TYR A 503 18.79 3.41 17.57
C TYR A 503 18.98 4.46 18.67
N LEU A 504 20.09 4.37 19.40
CA LEU A 504 20.51 5.35 20.39
C LEU A 504 21.92 5.81 20.03
N THR A 505 22.20 7.08 20.24
CA THR A 505 23.53 7.66 20.11
C THR A 505 23.71 8.82 21.10
N GLY A 506 24.94 9.16 21.42
CA GLY A 506 25.27 10.21 22.38
C GLY A 506 25.33 11.59 21.72
N LEU A 507 24.78 12.62 22.37
CA LEU A 507 25.04 14.00 21.96
C LEU A 507 26.44 14.42 22.44
N VAL A 508 27.36 14.69 21.50
CA VAL A 508 28.77 15.03 21.80
C VAL A 508 29.03 16.53 21.92
N LYS A 509 28.08 17.39 21.50
CA LYS A 509 28.19 18.85 21.58
C LYS A 509 26.83 19.49 21.83
N ASP A 510 26.79 20.54 22.65
CA ASP A 510 25.62 21.40 22.85
C ASP A 510 25.02 21.89 21.51
N VAL A 511 23.69 21.85 21.45
CA VAL A 511 22.84 22.23 20.32
C VAL A 511 22.09 23.50 20.68
N THR A 512 22.33 24.59 19.96
CA THR A 512 21.56 25.83 20.10
C THR A 512 20.18 25.70 19.43
N ALA A 513 19.27 26.64 19.66
CA ALA A 513 17.96 26.67 18.99
C ALA A 513 18.07 26.69 17.44
N ASN A 514 19.12 27.31 16.90
CA ASN A 514 19.25 27.63 15.48
C ASN A 514 20.37 26.80 14.80
N ASP A 515 20.92 25.78 15.50
CA ASP A 515 21.96 24.92 14.96
C ASP A 515 21.39 24.04 13.81
N ALA A 516 21.89 24.27 12.59
CA ALA A 516 21.55 23.50 11.38
C ALA A 516 22.30 22.14 11.27
N ASN A 517 23.08 21.78 12.30
CA ASN A 517 23.82 20.51 12.39
C ASN A 517 23.83 20.02 13.84
N ILE A 518 23.62 18.71 14.04
CA ILE A 518 23.71 18.04 15.35
C ILE A 518 24.83 17.02 15.28
N TYR A 519 25.73 17.05 16.27
CA TYR A 519 26.91 16.18 16.33
C TYR A 519 26.68 15.08 17.37
N VAL A 520 27.00 13.84 17.02
CA VAL A 520 26.75 12.63 17.82
C VAL A 520 27.88 11.60 17.72
N ASP A 521 27.99 10.74 18.73
CA ASP A 521 29.00 9.67 18.88
C ASP A 521 29.05 8.70 17.68
N SER A 522 27.89 8.22 17.22
CA SER A 522 27.77 7.53 15.93
C SER A 522 26.44 7.82 15.24
N THR A 523 26.47 7.83 13.92
CA THR A 523 25.31 7.93 13.03
C THR A 523 25.01 6.62 12.28
N ASP A 524 25.78 5.56 12.51
CA ASP A 524 25.91 4.48 11.52
C ASP A 524 24.66 3.62 11.42
N ALA A 525 24.03 3.34 12.57
CA ALA A 525 22.76 2.63 12.67
C ALA A 525 21.54 3.43 12.16
N TYR A 526 21.67 4.74 11.97
CA TYR A 526 20.58 5.61 11.49
C TYR A 526 20.46 5.59 9.95
N PRO A 527 19.27 5.82 9.37
CA PRO A 527 19.13 5.98 7.91
C PRO A 527 19.83 7.25 7.37
N GLY A 528 19.88 7.41 6.04
CA GLY A 528 20.50 8.56 5.38
C GLY A 528 19.79 9.90 5.67
N SER A 529 18.47 9.82 5.84
CA SER A 529 17.55 10.89 6.22
C SER A 529 16.46 10.31 7.12
N GLY A 530 15.82 11.11 7.96
CA GLY A 530 14.74 10.64 8.83
C GLY A 530 14.43 11.59 9.98
N GLN A 531 14.07 11.03 11.13
CA GLN A 531 13.83 11.78 12.36
C GLN A 531 14.72 11.27 13.50
N VAL A 532 15.07 12.18 14.40
CA VAL A 532 15.64 11.87 15.72
C VAL A 532 14.85 12.62 16.79
N ILE A 533 14.88 12.11 18.02
CA ILE A 533 14.30 12.76 19.20
C ILE A 533 15.40 13.05 20.21
N ILE A 534 15.49 14.30 20.66
CA ILE A 534 16.39 14.73 21.74
C ILE A 534 15.53 15.32 22.85
N ASN A 535 15.62 14.78 24.07
CA ASN A 535 14.74 15.10 25.21
C ASN A 535 13.23 15.00 24.88
N LYS A 536 12.64 16.06 24.33
CA LYS A 536 11.24 16.19 23.89
C LYS A 536 11.08 16.77 22.47
N GLU A 537 12.14 17.27 21.84
CA GLU A 537 12.06 17.79 20.47
C GLU A 537 12.20 16.63 19.48
N THR A 538 11.30 16.56 18.50
CA THR A 538 11.45 15.71 17.32
C THR A 538 12.09 16.57 16.23
N ILE A 539 13.21 16.12 15.69
CA ILE A 539 14.02 16.84 14.71
C ILE A 539 14.09 15.99 13.45
N THR A 540 13.68 16.56 12.32
CA THR A 540 13.81 15.92 11.01
C THR A 540 15.18 16.27 10.43
N TYR A 541 15.85 15.34 9.77
CA TYR A 541 17.13 15.56 9.08
C TYR A 541 17.08 15.00 7.65
N THR A 542 17.55 15.79 6.71
CA THR A 542 17.60 15.43 5.28
C THR A 542 18.89 14.74 4.87
N SER A 543 19.93 14.79 5.72
CA SER A 543 21.22 14.12 5.45
C SER A 543 21.96 13.75 6.74
N LYS A 544 22.83 12.74 6.66
CA LYS A 544 23.85 12.44 7.68
C LYS A 544 25.23 12.24 7.05
N THR A 545 26.25 12.52 7.84
CA THR A 545 27.64 12.08 7.65
C THR A 545 28.11 11.43 8.96
N ALA A 546 29.26 10.75 8.98
CA ALA A 546 29.82 10.17 10.20
C ALA A 546 29.79 11.19 11.37
N GLY A 547 29.14 10.81 12.46
CA GLY A 547 28.98 11.61 13.69
C GLY A 547 28.18 12.92 13.56
N ARG A 548 27.44 13.15 12.46
CA ARG A 548 26.69 14.40 12.24
C ARG A 548 25.41 14.24 11.43
N PHE A 549 24.30 14.76 11.97
CA PHE A 549 23.05 15.01 11.24
C PHE A 549 23.03 16.45 10.69
N SER A 550 22.55 16.62 9.46
CA SER A 550 22.62 17.88 8.70
C SER A 550 21.33 18.14 7.91
N GLY A 551 21.07 19.41 7.58
CA GLY A 551 19.85 19.81 6.87
C GLY A 551 18.62 19.56 7.73
N LEU A 552 18.61 20.17 8.91
CA LEU A 552 17.65 19.91 9.99
C LEU A 552 16.39 20.77 9.87
N THR A 553 15.23 20.17 10.13
CA THR A 553 13.96 20.88 10.34
C THR A 553 13.59 20.77 11.82
N ARG A 554 13.38 21.93 12.45
CA ARG A 554 13.29 22.11 13.91
C ARG A 554 12.15 23.07 14.26
N GLY A 555 11.79 23.15 15.55
CA GLY A 555 10.62 23.89 16.04
C GLY A 555 9.28 23.23 15.70
N VAL A 556 9.13 22.68 14.48
CA VAL A 556 7.95 22.03 13.88
C VAL A 556 7.49 20.71 14.56
N ASN A 557 7.33 20.70 15.89
CA ASN A 557 6.99 19.53 16.68
C ASN A 557 5.46 19.25 16.64
N PHE A 558 4.97 19.00 15.43
CA PHE A 558 3.60 18.66 15.00
C PHE A 558 2.46 19.67 15.24
N ASN A 559 2.48 20.54 16.26
CA ASN A 559 1.34 21.42 16.58
C ASN A 559 1.72 22.73 17.30
N TYR A 560 2.91 23.31 17.08
CA TYR A 560 3.17 24.69 17.51
C TYR A 560 4.04 25.42 16.48
N ASP A 561 3.76 26.72 16.36
CA ASP A 561 4.34 27.58 15.34
C ASP A 561 5.36 28.53 15.99
N GLN A 562 5.11 29.02 17.21
CA GLN A 562 6.06 29.84 17.95
C GLN A 562 6.25 29.39 19.41
N ARG A 563 7.49 29.51 19.89
CA ARG A 563 7.90 29.30 21.27
C ARG A 563 8.28 30.62 21.94
N VAL A 564 7.71 30.91 23.11
CA VAL A 564 8.05 32.11 23.91
C VAL A 564 8.31 31.77 25.38
N ILE A 565 9.17 32.56 26.04
CA ILE A 565 9.43 32.48 27.48
C ILE A 565 8.86 33.71 28.17
N LEU A 566 7.98 33.49 29.15
CA LEU A 566 7.32 34.55 29.90
C LEU A 566 8.13 34.98 31.12
N ASP A 567 7.85 36.16 31.64
CA ASP A 567 8.53 36.72 32.81
C ASP A 567 8.28 35.91 34.12
N ALA A 568 9.07 36.23 35.15
CA ALA A 568 8.97 35.60 36.47
C ALA A 568 8.19 36.43 37.51
N ASN A 569 7.51 37.50 37.11
CA ASN A 569 6.82 38.46 38.00
C ASN A 569 5.63 37.85 38.74
N GLN A 570 5.16 36.67 38.32
CA GLN A 570 4.11 35.89 39.00
C GLN A 570 4.62 34.53 39.49
N ASN A 571 5.94 34.30 39.63
CA ASN A 571 6.43 33.06 40.20
C ASN A 571 6.22 33.01 41.72
N ASP A 572 5.80 31.84 42.23
CA ASP A 572 5.71 31.59 43.67
C ASP A 572 7.12 31.60 44.29
N THR A 573 7.29 32.33 45.39
CA THR A 573 8.59 32.58 46.02
C THR A 573 9.17 31.38 46.77
N THR A 574 8.43 30.28 46.87
CA THR A 574 8.82 29.08 47.64
C THR A 574 9.20 27.91 46.71
N THR A 575 8.51 27.79 45.58
CA THR A 575 8.63 26.70 44.61
C THR A 575 9.27 27.15 43.29
N GLY A 576 9.28 28.45 43.00
CA GLY A 576 9.77 29.01 41.74
C GLY A 576 8.83 28.83 40.54
N ILE A 577 7.68 28.18 40.72
CA ILE A 577 6.71 27.88 39.65
C ILE A 577 5.87 29.13 39.32
N SER A 578 5.58 29.35 38.05
CA SER A 578 4.76 30.48 37.58
C SER A 578 3.28 30.32 37.92
N ASN A 579 2.67 31.39 38.46
CA ASN A 579 1.23 31.47 38.72
C ASN A 579 0.42 32.06 37.55
N TYR A 580 0.99 32.24 36.35
CA TYR A 580 0.21 32.52 35.14
C TYR A 580 -0.56 31.29 34.69
N LYS A 581 -1.78 31.49 34.18
CA LYS A 581 -2.63 30.40 33.66
C LYS A 581 -2.89 30.54 32.18
N PHE A 582 -2.44 29.54 31.43
CA PHE A 582 -2.75 29.30 30.03
C PHE A 582 -3.18 27.84 29.89
N ASN A 583 -4.30 27.60 29.23
CA ASN A 583 -4.85 26.26 28.97
C ASN A 583 -4.78 25.98 27.47
N VAL A 584 -4.65 24.71 27.08
CA VAL A 584 -4.63 24.30 25.67
C VAL A 584 -5.91 24.74 24.97
N GLY A 585 -5.77 25.50 23.88
CA GLY A 585 -6.88 26.09 23.12
C GLY A 585 -7.30 27.51 23.54
N ASP A 586 -6.74 28.08 24.62
CA ASP A 586 -6.99 29.49 24.98
C ASP A 586 -6.46 30.42 23.87
N ARG A 587 -7.24 31.44 23.48
CA ARG A 587 -6.74 32.53 22.62
C ARG A 587 -5.80 33.41 23.43
N VAL A 588 -4.57 33.56 22.97
CA VAL A 588 -3.61 34.51 23.54
C VAL A 588 -3.93 35.91 23.01
N ILE A 589 -4.15 36.86 23.90
CA ILE A 589 -4.56 38.24 23.56
C ILE A 589 -3.45 39.19 24.01
N ARG A 590 -2.93 40.01 23.10
CA ARG A 590 -2.00 41.10 23.46
C ARG A 590 -2.74 42.20 24.22
N ARG A 591 -2.08 42.82 25.20
CA ARG A 591 -2.60 43.94 25.99
C ARG A 591 -2.90 45.19 25.15
N VAL A 592 -2.25 45.32 24.00
CA VAL A 592 -2.59 46.22 22.91
C VAL A 592 -2.70 45.33 21.67
N GLU A 593 -3.88 45.26 21.07
CA GLU A 593 -4.19 44.38 19.94
C GLU A 593 -4.57 45.23 18.72
N SER A 594 -4.01 44.91 17.55
CA SER A 594 -4.40 45.49 16.26
C SER A 594 -5.38 44.57 15.56
N ALA A 595 -6.21 45.11 14.65
CA ALA A 595 -7.10 44.30 13.81
C ALA A 595 -6.31 43.34 12.89
N ASN A 596 -5.08 43.70 12.52
CA ASN A 596 -4.18 42.91 11.66
C ASN A 596 -3.45 41.78 12.41
N ASN A 597 -3.64 41.63 13.73
CA ASN A 597 -3.02 40.55 14.49
C ASN A 597 -3.76 39.22 14.21
N LYS A 598 -3.16 38.29 13.47
CA LYS A 598 -3.72 36.92 13.29
C LYS A 598 -3.85 36.23 14.67
N VAL A 599 -4.84 35.34 14.82
CA VAL A 599 -5.26 34.83 16.14
C VAL A 599 -4.29 33.77 16.66
N ALA A 600 -3.63 34.04 17.78
CA ALA A 600 -2.76 33.07 18.44
C ALA A 600 -3.55 32.19 19.44
N LYS A 601 -3.28 30.88 19.46
CA LYS A 601 -3.85 29.88 20.39
C LYS A 601 -2.76 29.15 21.17
N VAL A 602 -3.00 28.88 22.45
CA VAL A 602 -2.09 28.11 23.31
C VAL A 602 -2.10 26.64 22.90
N TYR A 603 -0.92 26.07 22.64
CA TYR A 603 -0.74 24.63 22.45
C TYR A 603 -0.28 23.93 23.74
N ASP A 604 0.70 24.48 24.46
CA ASP A 604 1.19 23.94 25.75
C ASP A 604 1.74 25.06 26.64
N TRP A 605 1.72 24.83 27.96
CA TRP A 605 2.18 25.79 28.98
C TRP A 605 2.94 25.07 30.10
N ASN A 606 4.25 25.28 30.17
CA ASN A 606 5.13 24.73 31.19
C ASN A 606 5.47 25.80 32.24
N SER A 607 4.66 25.86 33.29
CA SER A 607 4.79 26.84 34.38
C SER A 607 6.11 26.77 35.17
N SER A 608 6.87 25.67 35.08
CA SER A 608 8.18 25.53 35.70
C SER A 608 9.30 26.20 34.90
N THR A 609 9.24 26.14 33.56
CA THR A 609 10.21 26.82 32.67
C THR A 609 9.74 28.21 32.23
N ARG A 610 8.44 28.53 32.43
CA ARG A 610 7.72 29.69 31.87
C ARG A 610 7.64 29.67 30.34
N GLU A 611 7.63 28.48 29.77
CA GLU A 611 7.61 28.22 28.33
C GLU A 611 6.17 28.06 27.86
N LEU A 612 5.75 28.96 26.96
CA LEU A 612 4.45 28.94 26.29
C LEU A 612 4.68 28.60 24.82
N LEU A 613 3.96 27.59 24.33
CA LEU A 613 3.95 27.18 22.93
C LEU A 613 2.61 27.60 22.31
N VAL A 614 2.64 28.23 21.15
CA VAL A 614 1.44 28.76 20.47
C VAL A 614 1.38 28.36 19.01
N THR A 615 0.17 28.27 18.48
CA THR A 615 -0.13 28.27 17.04
C THR A 615 -0.82 29.57 16.62
N PHE A 616 -0.80 29.88 15.33
CA PHE A 616 -1.61 30.94 14.73
C PHE A 616 -2.71 30.32 13.85
N GLU A 617 -3.91 30.87 13.91
CA GLU A 617 -4.99 30.46 13.01
C GLU A 617 -4.71 30.98 11.60
N VAL A 618 -4.71 30.05 10.63
CA VAL A 618 -4.63 30.39 9.20
C VAL A 618 -5.90 31.13 8.81
N ASP A 619 -5.72 32.23 8.08
CA ASP A 619 -6.83 32.99 7.52
C ASP A 619 -7.31 32.26 6.25
N GLU A 620 -8.51 31.65 6.29
CA GLU A 620 -9.04 30.89 5.14
C GLU A 620 -9.18 31.77 3.87
N LEU A 621 -9.22 33.10 4.01
CA LEU A 621 -9.25 34.05 2.89
C LEU A 621 -7.88 34.27 2.24
N ALA A 622 -6.76 34.09 2.96
CA ALA A 622 -5.41 34.33 2.42
C ALA A 622 -5.01 33.34 1.31
N PHE A 623 -5.76 32.24 1.14
CA PHE A 623 -5.61 31.30 0.02
C PHE A 623 -6.48 31.66 -1.21
N ILE A 624 -7.30 32.72 -1.17
CA ILE A 624 -8.35 33.00 -2.17
C ILE A 624 -8.16 34.36 -2.89
N ASP A 625 -6.96 34.96 -2.83
CA ASP A 625 -6.64 36.22 -3.54
C ASP A 625 -5.76 36.04 -4.80
N GLY A 626 -5.52 34.78 -5.25
CA GLY A 626 -4.67 34.46 -6.40
C GLY A 626 -5.35 33.78 -7.61
N GLY A 627 -6.60 33.33 -7.48
CA GLY A 627 -7.29 32.60 -8.56
C GLY A 627 -8.75 32.25 -8.25
N ARG A 628 -9.50 31.88 -9.29
CA ARG A 628 -10.88 31.40 -9.18
C ARG A 628 -10.94 29.90 -9.36
N ALA A 629 -11.24 29.18 -8.28
CA ALA A 629 -11.54 27.75 -8.31
C ALA A 629 -12.75 27.43 -9.23
N ALA A 630 -12.46 27.18 -10.52
CA ALA A 630 -13.42 26.83 -11.55
C ALA A 630 -13.39 25.31 -11.89
N THR A 631 -12.39 24.60 -11.39
CA THR A 631 -12.22 23.13 -11.49
C THR A 631 -11.82 22.59 -10.12
N GLU A 632 -12.44 21.50 -9.67
CA GLU A 632 -12.14 20.88 -8.36
C GLU A 632 -10.81 20.07 -8.37
N ASP A 633 -10.19 19.91 -9.55
CA ASP A 633 -9.02 19.05 -9.78
C ASP A 633 -7.65 19.74 -9.53
N ALA A 634 -7.62 21.06 -9.31
CA ALA A 634 -6.39 21.85 -9.13
C ALA A 634 -6.40 22.60 -7.79
N ILE A 635 -5.37 22.38 -6.96
CA ILE A 635 -5.34 22.85 -5.56
C ILE A 635 -4.88 24.32 -5.45
N VAL A 636 -4.02 24.78 -6.36
CA VAL A 636 -3.63 26.19 -6.53
C VAL A 636 -3.45 26.46 -8.01
N GLN A 637 -4.00 27.55 -8.53
CA GLN A 637 -3.74 28.06 -9.87
C GLN A 637 -3.70 29.59 -9.81
N PHE A 638 -2.58 30.18 -10.24
CA PHE A 638 -2.41 31.63 -10.30
C PHE A 638 -3.02 32.12 -11.61
N ASP A 639 -4.25 32.63 -11.54
CA ASP A 639 -4.97 33.13 -12.72
C ASP A 639 -4.60 34.58 -13.06
N ALA A 640 -4.15 35.35 -12.07
CA ALA A 640 -3.62 36.70 -12.24
C ALA A 640 -2.13 36.68 -12.66
N GLY A 641 -1.71 37.64 -13.48
CA GLY A 641 -0.32 37.80 -13.93
C GLY A 641 0.06 37.05 -15.21
N VAL A 642 -0.82 36.21 -15.76
CA VAL A 642 -0.60 35.57 -17.07
C VAL A 642 -0.98 36.49 -18.22
N ALA A 643 -0.25 36.44 -19.34
CA ALA A 643 -0.51 37.30 -20.50
C ALA A 643 -1.88 37.08 -21.18
N ALA A 644 -2.65 36.07 -20.76
CA ALA A 644 -4.01 35.82 -21.20
C ALA A 644 -5.08 36.58 -20.38
N SER A 645 -4.76 37.10 -19.20
CA SER A 645 -5.69 37.83 -18.32
C SER A 645 -5.68 39.34 -18.53
N SER A 646 -5.08 39.82 -19.63
CA SER A 646 -5.01 41.24 -19.99
C SER A 646 -5.35 41.47 -21.46
N GLY A 647 -5.87 42.66 -21.77
CA GLY A 647 -6.17 43.03 -23.15
C GLY A 647 -4.91 43.12 -24.02
N ALA A 648 -5.01 42.79 -25.31
CA ALA A 648 -3.87 42.80 -26.22
C ALA A 648 -3.16 44.18 -26.27
N GLY A 649 -1.92 44.24 -25.75
CA GLY A 649 -1.14 45.48 -25.60
C GLY A 649 -1.11 46.05 -24.17
N ILE A 650 -1.78 45.42 -23.21
CA ILE A 650 -1.68 45.68 -21.77
C ILE A 650 -0.82 44.58 -21.13
N LEU A 651 0.22 44.96 -20.38
CA LEU A 651 1.00 44.02 -19.58
C LEU A 651 0.38 43.90 -18.17
N PRO A 652 0.33 42.71 -17.56
CA PRO A 652 -0.17 42.52 -16.18
C PRO A 652 0.90 42.77 -15.10
N HIS A 653 2.12 43.16 -15.50
CA HIS A 653 3.23 43.61 -14.67
C HIS A 653 3.80 44.87 -15.32
N THR A 654 4.26 45.87 -14.55
CA THR A 654 5.07 46.96 -15.14
C THR A 654 6.51 46.50 -15.32
N VAL A 655 7.19 47.06 -16.33
CA VAL A 655 8.51 46.59 -16.79
C VAL A 655 9.39 47.80 -17.11
N ILE A 656 10.54 47.88 -16.44
CA ILE A 656 11.51 48.98 -16.50
C ILE A 656 12.71 48.68 -17.40
N ASP A 657 13.36 49.73 -17.91
CA ASP A 657 14.60 49.64 -18.69
C ASP A 657 15.82 49.37 -17.78
N SER A 658 16.16 48.09 -17.55
CA SER A 658 17.32 47.67 -16.76
C SER A 658 18.40 47.02 -17.63
N VAL A 659 19.46 47.78 -17.95
CA VAL A 659 20.50 47.37 -18.90
C VAL A 659 21.35 46.21 -18.36
N GLY A 660 21.38 45.11 -19.09
CA GLY A 660 22.07 43.87 -18.71
C GLY A 660 21.19 42.83 -18.00
N ASN A 661 20.00 43.20 -17.52
CA ASN A 661 19.01 42.26 -16.97
C ASN A 661 18.06 41.77 -18.08
N SER A 662 17.34 40.67 -17.82
CA SER A 662 16.41 40.12 -18.81
C SER A 662 15.30 39.26 -18.22
N ILE A 663 14.05 39.58 -18.56
CA ILE A 663 12.88 38.77 -18.22
C ILE A 663 12.74 37.61 -19.21
N THR A 664 12.64 36.38 -18.71
CA THR A 664 12.29 35.21 -19.54
C THR A 664 10.77 35.13 -19.69
N THR A 665 10.26 35.14 -20.92
CA THR A 665 8.81 35.08 -21.18
C THR A 665 8.38 33.64 -21.47
N LEU A 666 7.41 33.14 -20.71
CA LEU A 666 6.83 31.79 -20.83
C LEU A 666 5.85 31.68 -22.04
N THR A 667 6.32 32.13 -23.20
CA THR A 667 5.71 31.89 -24.52
C THR A 667 6.09 30.51 -25.06
N ASP A 668 5.41 30.05 -26.11
CA ASP A 668 5.87 28.93 -26.94
C ASP A 668 6.30 29.43 -28.33
N PRO A 669 7.60 29.37 -28.70
CA PRO A 669 8.74 28.96 -27.87
C PRO A 669 9.06 30.01 -26.79
N ILE A 670 9.83 29.61 -25.78
CA ILE A 670 10.26 30.49 -24.68
C ILE A 670 11.04 31.68 -25.24
N GLY A 671 10.63 32.88 -24.86
CA GLY A 671 11.23 34.15 -25.27
C GLY A 671 12.04 34.80 -24.16
N VAL A 672 12.76 35.87 -24.50
CA VAL A 672 13.51 36.69 -23.55
C VAL A 672 13.36 38.17 -23.94
N LEU A 673 12.99 39.00 -22.97
CA LEU A 673 13.04 40.46 -23.07
C LEU A 673 14.38 40.94 -22.50
N THR A 674 15.29 41.36 -23.38
CA THR A 674 16.62 41.86 -22.99
C THR A 674 16.59 43.33 -22.58
N ASP A 675 17.48 43.70 -21.65
CA ASP A 675 17.58 45.04 -21.05
C ASP A 675 16.27 45.46 -20.34
N LYS A 676 15.62 44.51 -19.67
CA LYS A 676 14.33 44.67 -18.99
C LYS A 676 14.36 43.99 -17.63
N ASP A 677 13.70 44.63 -16.67
CA ASP A 677 13.33 44.04 -15.37
C ASP A 677 11.89 44.42 -15.02
N PHE A 678 11.33 43.77 -14.01
CA PHE A 678 10.03 44.18 -13.48
C PHE A 678 10.15 45.45 -12.62
N GLU A 679 9.04 46.17 -12.45
CA GLU A 679 8.94 47.27 -11.48
C GLU A 679 8.67 46.70 -10.07
N ASP A 680 9.21 47.37 -9.06
CA ASP A 680 9.45 46.91 -7.67
C ASP A 680 9.37 48.14 -6.72
N ASP A 681 8.76 49.25 -7.17
CA ASP A 681 8.70 50.53 -6.43
C ASP A 681 7.44 51.39 -6.68
N ASP A 682 6.37 50.87 -7.30
CA ASP A 682 5.14 51.65 -7.59
C ASP A 682 4.27 51.86 -6.32
N GLU A 683 4.36 50.96 -5.33
CA GLU A 683 3.69 51.09 -4.02
C GLU A 683 4.14 52.33 -3.23
N ASN A 684 5.43 52.70 -3.29
CA ASN A 684 5.98 53.87 -2.59
C ASN A 684 7.38 54.26 -3.12
N SER A 685 7.61 55.54 -3.44
CA SER A 685 8.85 56.02 -4.09
C SER A 685 10.11 55.88 -3.21
N GLY A 686 10.72 54.70 -3.24
CA GLY A 686 11.82 54.28 -2.39
C GLY A 686 12.87 53.46 -3.14
N ALA A 687 13.30 52.37 -2.53
CA ALA A 687 14.02 51.28 -3.19
C ALA A 687 13.28 50.00 -2.82
N GLY A 688 12.96 49.18 -3.82
CA GLY A 688 12.15 47.98 -3.68
C GLY A 688 12.75 46.89 -2.81
N ASP A 689 11.94 45.84 -2.57
CA ASP A 689 12.33 44.70 -1.76
C ASP A 689 12.94 43.55 -2.59
N GLY A 690 12.79 43.62 -3.92
CA GLY A 690 13.29 42.67 -4.90
C GLY A 690 12.23 41.73 -5.46
N ILE A 691 10.94 42.06 -5.34
CA ILE A 691 9.81 41.21 -5.76
C ILE A 691 8.86 41.99 -6.71
N PRO A 692 8.52 41.46 -7.90
CA PRO A 692 7.69 42.17 -8.89
C PRO A 692 6.26 42.54 -8.44
N ASP A 693 5.88 43.82 -8.62
CA ASP A 693 4.53 44.36 -8.36
C ASP A 693 3.46 43.79 -9.33
N LEU A 694 2.38 43.17 -8.81
CA LEU A 694 1.28 42.62 -9.63
C LEU A 694 0.07 43.56 -9.77
N ILE A 695 0.07 44.38 -10.82
CA ILE A 695 -0.95 45.41 -11.04
C ILE A 695 -2.22 44.83 -11.71
N ASN A 696 -3.29 44.67 -10.93
CA ASN A 696 -4.59 44.18 -11.43
C ASN A 696 -5.40 45.21 -12.27
N THR A 697 -4.87 46.41 -12.54
CA THR A 697 -5.57 47.47 -13.30
C THR A 697 -5.60 47.22 -14.81
N ASN A 698 -6.80 47.20 -15.41
CA ASN A 698 -7.07 46.82 -16.82
C ASN A 698 -6.80 45.34 -17.18
N THR A 699 -6.68 44.47 -16.18
CA THR A 699 -6.77 43.01 -16.33
C THR A 699 -8.23 42.55 -16.23
N ASP A 700 -8.51 41.26 -16.46
CA ASP A 700 -9.81 40.64 -16.14
C ASP A 700 -10.15 40.65 -14.63
N PHE A 701 -9.19 41.02 -13.77
CA PHE A 701 -9.29 41.15 -12.31
C PHE A 701 -9.46 42.61 -11.83
N ALA A 702 -9.70 43.56 -12.74
CA ALA A 702 -9.81 44.98 -12.44
C ALA A 702 -10.88 45.28 -11.36
N GLY A 703 -10.42 45.67 -10.17
CA GLY A 703 -11.25 45.93 -8.99
C GLY A 703 -11.02 44.98 -7.81
N GLN A 704 -10.17 43.95 -7.98
CA GLN A 704 -9.56 43.21 -6.88
C GLN A 704 -8.35 43.96 -6.32
N ILE A 705 -7.81 43.49 -5.18
CA ILE A 705 -6.57 44.03 -4.59
C ILE A 705 -5.39 43.58 -5.49
N SER A 706 -4.32 44.38 -5.58
CA SER A 706 -3.06 43.95 -6.22
C SER A 706 -2.33 42.96 -5.30
N LEU A 707 -1.66 41.94 -5.87
CA LEU A 707 -0.87 41.02 -5.06
C LEU A 707 0.52 41.62 -4.80
N ASP A 708 0.75 42.00 -3.55
CA ASP A 708 2.07 42.28 -2.99
C ASP A 708 2.79 40.94 -2.64
N GLY A 709 4.10 40.90 -2.86
CA GLY A 709 4.89 39.71 -3.20
C GLY A 709 5.27 38.75 -2.07
N GLY A 710 4.35 38.43 -1.15
CA GLY A 710 4.63 37.67 0.08
C GLY A 710 5.58 36.46 -0.05
N ILE A 711 6.72 36.51 0.66
CA ILE A 711 7.83 35.55 0.54
C ILE A 711 7.41 34.07 0.69
N TYR A 712 7.87 33.24 -0.26
CA TYR A 712 7.48 31.83 -0.41
C TYR A 712 7.78 30.92 0.80
N SER A 713 8.71 31.32 1.67
CA SER A 713 9.07 30.60 2.89
C SER A 713 8.15 30.91 4.07
N SER A 714 7.22 31.85 3.93
CA SER A 714 6.18 32.13 4.93
C SER A 714 5.04 31.12 4.79
N LEU A 715 4.89 30.23 5.79
CA LEU A 715 3.97 29.09 5.77
C LEU A 715 2.47 29.47 5.72
N TYR A 716 2.15 30.77 5.75
CA TYR A 716 0.80 31.31 5.93
C TYR A 716 0.48 32.53 5.03
N GLY A 717 1.34 32.86 4.04
CA GLY A 717 1.17 34.09 3.24
C GLY A 717 1.22 35.34 4.12
N ILE A 718 2.36 35.56 4.79
CA ILE A 718 2.47 36.62 5.80
C ILE A 718 2.57 37.99 5.11
N GLU A 719 1.46 38.71 5.06
CA GLU A 719 1.37 40.14 4.74
C GLU A 719 2.45 40.94 5.49
N GLU A 720 3.36 41.64 4.80
CA GLU A 720 4.14 42.70 5.45
C GLU A 720 3.26 43.93 5.61
N THR A 721 2.64 44.09 6.78
CA THR A 721 1.92 45.34 7.08
C THR A 721 2.92 46.50 7.27
N GLN A 722 3.19 47.22 6.18
CA GLN A 722 3.71 48.59 6.14
C GLN A 722 4.96 48.85 7.02
N GLY A 723 6.13 48.35 6.59
CA GLY A 723 7.43 48.78 7.13
C GLY A 723 8.06 47.81 8.13
N GLY A 724 8.33 46.59 7.69
CA GLY A 724 9.22 45.60 8.32
C GLY A 724 8.79 45.06 9.69
N THR A 725 7.61 45.41 10.17
CA THR A 725 7.19 45.15 11.56
C THR A 725 6.14 44.04 11.62
N ASN A 726 6.60 42.80 11.75
CA ASN A 726 5.73 41.62 11.88
C ASN A 726 4.83 41.71 13.14
N THR A 727 3.58 42.13 12.94
CA THR A 727 2.55 42.24 14.00
C THR A 727 1.93 40.90 14.41
N THR A 728 2.21 39.82 13.68
CA THR A 728 1.67 38.49 13.94
C THR A 728 2.46 37.78 15.04
N LEU A 729 3.76 37.58 14.87
CA LEU A 729 4.61 36.89 15.85
C LEU A 729 4.77 37.66 17.15
N PHE A 730 4.80 36.97 18.30
CA PHE A 730 5.10 37.60 19.58
C PHE A 730 6.55 38.07 19.63
N GLN A 731 6.75 39.28 20.16
CA GLN A 731 8.07 39.92 20.28
C GLN A 731 8.53 40.05 21.73
N VAL A 732 9.82 40.20 21.96
CA VAL A 732 10.34 40.48 23.32
C VAL A 732 9.84 41.84 23.79
N GLY A 733 9.14 41.85 24.92
CA GLY A 733 8.41 43.00 25.45
C GLY A 733 6.89 42.94 25.24
N ASP A 734 6.37 42.03 24.41
CA ASP A 734 4.92 41.85 24.27
C ASP A 734 4.28 41.49 25.61
N SER A 735 3.14 42.10 25.91
CA SER A 735 2.38 41.84 27.13
C SER A 735 1.12 41.06 26.78
N ILE A 736 1.08 39.77 27.13
CA ILE A 736 -0.02 38.86 26.83
C ILE A 736 -0.92 38.65 28.06
N LYS A 737 -2.22 38.51 27.81
CA LYS A 737 -3.25 38.31 28.84
C LYS A 737 -3.36 36.82 29.20
N ASP A 738 -3.45 36.51 30.50
CA ASP A 738 -3.69 35.14 30.99
C ASP A 738 -5.18 34.82 31.25
N GLY A 739 -5.49 33.56 31.53
CA GLY A 739 -6.84 33.04 31.74
C GLY A 739 -7.38 33.13 33.18
N ASP A 740 -6.68 33.78 34.12
CA ASP A 740 -7.12 33.87 35.51
C ASP A 740 -8.21 34.94 35.70
N ILE A 741 -8.95 34.94 36.81
CA ILE A 741 -9.95 35.98 37.12
C ILE A 741 -9.70 36.55 38.53
N PRO A 742 -9.32 37.83 38.68
CA PRO A 742 -9.04 38.81 37.62
C PRO A 742 -7.79 38.47 36.79
N PHE A 743 -7.83 38.81 35.50
CA PHE A 743 -6.77 38.51 34.53
C PHE A 743 -5.43 39.15 34.90
N LYS A 744 -4.35 38.38 34.78
CA LYS A 744 -2.97 38.89 34.84
C LYS A 744 -2.47 39.19 33.43
N TYR A 745 -1.31 39.85 33.37
CA TYR A 745 -0.55 40.03 32.14
C TYR A 745 0.87 39.52 32.34
N ALA A 746 1.35 38.72 31.40
CA ALA A 746 2.72 38.21 31.34
C ALA A 746 3.49 38.96 30.26
N THR A 747 4.75 39.30 30.51
CA THR A 747 5.64 39.89 29.51
C THR A 747 6.47 38.78 28.85
N VAL A 748 6.55 38.80 27.52
CA VAL A 748 7.44 37.94 26.73
C VAL A 748 8.88 38.42 26.93
N THR A 749 9.72 37.55 27.48
CA THR A 749 11.15 37.82 27.78
C THR A 749 12.10 37.19 26.77
N SER A 750 11.64 36.19 26.03
CA SER A 750 12.30 35.63 24.85
C SER A 750 11.23 35.14 23.90
N ALA A 751 11.42 35.36 22.60
CA ALA A 751 10.59 34.82 21.53
C ALA A 751 11.51 34.18 20.49
N GLY A 752 11.16 32.99 20.02
CA GLY A 752 11.80 32.35 18.87
C GLY A 752 11.09 32.69 17.56
N GLY A 753 11.74 32.37 16.44
CA GLY A 753 11.12 32.31 15.12
C GLY A 753 10.24 31.07 14.91
N LEU A 754 9.70 30.92 13.69
CA LEU A 754 8.77 29.85 13.30
C LEU A 754 9.43 28.47 13.10
N SER A 755 10.74 28.34 13.28
CA SER A 755 11.48 27.08 13.09
C SER A 755 12.63 26.90 14.09
N ASP A 756 12.65 27.72 15.15
CA ASP A 756 13.65 27.67 16.20
C ASP A 756 13.42 26.43 17.08
N GLY A 757 14.44 25.60 17.25
CA GLY A 757 14.38 24.44 18.12
C GLY A 757 14.60 24.76 19.60
N ALA A 758 14.61 23.73 20.44
CA ALA A 758 15.03 23.83 21.83
C ALA A 758 16.57 23.84 21.95
N ALA A 759 17.07 24.33 23.09
CA ALA A 759 18.48 24.16 23.44
C ALA A 759 18.69 22.79 24.12
N HIS A 760 19.73 22.06 23.72
CA HIS A 760 20.10 20.77 24.33
C HIS A 760 21.58 20.77 24.70
N SER A 761 21.90 20.67 25.99
CA SER A 761 23.29 20.51 26.42
C SER A 761 23.77 19.07 26.33
N ALA A 762 25.02 18.88 25.88
CA ALA A 762 25.70 17.60 25.95
C ALA A 762 26.22 17.37 27.37
N VAL A 763 25.80 16.27 27.98
CA VAL A 763 26.21 15.88 29.34
C VAL A 763 26.64 14.42 29.32
N ILE A 764 27.81 14.15 29.87
CA ILE A 764 28.52 12.87 29.73
C ILE A 764 28.98 12.38 31.10
N ASN A 765 28.71 11.12 31.41
CA ASN A 765 29.34 10.36 32.48
C ASN A 765 30.56 9.62 31.92
N ILE A 766 31.75 9.92 32.41
CA ILE A 766 32.99 9.22 32.08
C ILE A 766 33.37 8.33 33.26
N THR A 767 33.49 7.02 33.04
CA THR A 767 33.97 6.07 34.05
C THR A 767 35.50 5.96 33.95
N LEU A 768 36.18 6.17 35.07
CA LEU A 768 37.63 6.37 35.15
C LEU A 768 38.33 5.29 35.99
N ASP A 769 39.60 5.05 35.68
CA ASP A 769 40.40 4.01 36.34
C ASP A 769 40.99 4.47 37.69
N ILE A 770 40.17 4.43 38.74
CA ILE A 770 40.59 4.70 40.13
C ILE A 770 41.64 3.73 40.68
N SER A 771 42.01 2.66 39.96
CA SER A 771 43.13 1.78 40.33
C SER A 771 44.48 2.17 39.71
N ALA A 772 44.47 3.10 38.75
CA ALA A 772 45.65 3.47 37.96
C ALA A 772 45.98 4.98 37.94
N GLY A 773 45.12 5.83 38.51
CA GLY A 773 45.24 7.30 38.44
C GLY A 773 45.28 8.03 39.79
N ALA A 774 45.95 9.19 39.77
CA ALA A 774 46.11 10.27 40.76
C ALA A 774 45.65 10.11 42.22
N THR A 775 46.45 10.69 43.13
CA THR A 775 46.08 11.03 44.52
C THR A 775 45.18 12.28 44.62
N THR A 776 44.78 12.87 43.50
CA THR A 776 44.18 14.20 43.39
C THR A 776 42.84 14.11 42.67
N ASN A 777 41.78 14.62 43.32
CA ASN A 777 40.41 14.58 42.82
C ASN A 777 40.09 15.76 41.90
N TYR A 778 39.25 15.53 40.89
CA TYR A 778 38.63 16.60 40.11
C TYR A 778 37.71 17.48 40.97
N GLN A 779 37.57 18.75 40.60
CA GLN A 779 36.71 19.75 41.24
C GLN A 779 35.57 20.18 40.32
N THR A 780 34.42 20.58 40.86
CA THR A 780 33.32 21.15 40.06
C THR A 780 33.74 22.48 39.41
N ASN A 781 33.39 22.67 38.14
CA ASN A 781 33.83 23.73 37.22
C ASN A 781 35.33 23.70 36.84
N GLU A 782 36.05 22.60 37.12
CA GLU A 782 37.36 22.33 36.52
C GLU A 782 37.21 22.04 35.01
N VAL A 783 38.22 22.38 34.21
CA VAL A 783 38.31 21.94 32.81
C VAL A 783 39.19 20.69 32.75
N VAL A 784 38.65 19.65 32.14
CA VAL A 784 39.37 18.42 31.78
C VAL A 784 39.70 18.39 30.29
N THR A 785 40.73 17.65 29.91
CA THR A 785 41.20 17.53 28.52
C THR A 785 41.72 16.12 28.23
N GLY A 786 41.38 15.56 27.07
CA GLY A 786 41.92 14.28 26.62
C GLY A 786 43.39 14.41 26.22
N ALA A 787 44.26 13.56 26.77
CA ALA A 787 45.70 13.62 26.57
C ALA A 787 46.17 13.33 25.13
N ILE A 788 45.32 12.74 24.29
CA ILE A 788 45.59 12.43 22.88
C ILE A 788 44.57 13.11 21.96
N SER A 789 43.28 13.10 22.31
CA SER A 789 42.22 13.73 21.52
C SER A 789 42.25 15.25 21.56
N GLY A 790 42.78 15.85 22.64
CA GLY A 790 42.77 17.29 22.88
C GLY A 790 41.38 17.88 23.19
N VAL A 791 40.32 17.07 23.16
CA VAL A 791 38.93 17.49 23.43
C VAL A 791 38.82 17.93 24.89
N GLN A 792 38.01 18.96 25.16
CA GLN A 792 37.86 19.53 26.50
C GLN A 792 36.39 19.50 26.98
N ALA A 793 36.19 19.48 28.30
CA ALA A 793 34.86 19.62 28.91
C ALA A 793 34.96 20.20 30.34
N THR A 794 33.86 20.75 30.84
CA THR A 794 33.72 21.31 32.19
C THR A 794 33.13 20.28 33.15
N VAL A 795 33.76 20.06 34.31
CA VAL A 795 33.32 19.12 35.34
C VAL A 795 32.05 19.62 36.06
N VAL A 796 31.01 18.80 36.07
CA VAL A 796 29.79 19.01 36.88
C VAL A 796 29.98 18.38 38.26
N SER A 797 30.35 17.10 38.33
CA SER A 797 30.54 16.38 39.59
C SER A 797 31.52 15.21 39.45
N TRP A 798 32.13 14.79 40.55
CA TRP A 798 33.10 13.70 40.62
C TRP A 798 32.80 12.78 41.80
N ASN A 799 32.77 11.47 41.56
CA ASN A 799 32.61 10.46 42.60
C ASN A 799 33.81 9.49 42.61
N ASN A 800 34.79 9.76 43.48
CA ASN A 800 35.99 8.95 43.66
C ASN A 800 35.73 7.54 44.24
N GLN A 801 34.51 7.21 44.67
CA GLN A 801 34.16 5.87 45.16
C GLN A 801 33.68 4.96 44.02
N THR A 802 33.00 5.51 43.02
CA THR A 802 32.54 4.78 41.83
C THR A 802 33.44 4.98 40.61
N GLY A 803 34.31 6.01 40.64
CA GLY A 803 35.14 6.41 39.50
C GLY A 803 34.36 7.16 38.41
N VAL A 804 33.16 7.69 38.71
CA VAL A 804 32.33 8.39 37.72
C VAL A 804 32.55 9.90 37.80
N LEU A 805 32.97 10.49 36.68
CA LEU A 805 33.08 11.92 36.45
C LEU A 805 31.96 12.36 35.51
N GLN A 806 31.16 13.35 35.90
CA GLN A 806 30.17 13.96 35.03
C GLN A 806 30.70 15.29 34.47
N VAL A 807 30.62 15.46 33.15
CA VAL A 807 31.08 16.65 32.43
C VAL A 807 30.00 17.22 31.50
N LYS A 808 30.13 18.50 31.15
CA LYS A 808 29.29 19.24 30.19
C LYS A 808 30.13 20.28 29.43
N ASP A 809 29.51 21.09 28.57
CA ASP A 809 30.18 22.14 27.76
C ASP A 809 31.34 21.59 26.92
N ILE A 810 31.10 20.53 26.13
CA ILE A 810 32.15 19.87 25.36
C ILE A 810 32.69 20.83 24.29
N VAL A 811 34.00 20.99 24.25
CA VAL A 811 34.75 21.79 23.26
C VAL A 811 35.53 20.84 22.34
N PRO A 812 35.12 20.72 21.06
CA PRO A 812 35.84 19.92 20.07
C PRO A 812 37.26 20.42 19.79
N TYR A 813 38.18 19.49 19.53
CA TYR A 813 39.58 19.79 19.23
C TYR A 813 39.85 19.93 17.74
N ASN A 814 40.45 21.05 17.32
CA ASN A 814 40.83 21.29 15.93
C ASN A 814 42.20 20.66 15.61
N THR A 815 42.20 19.64 14.75
CA THR A 815 43.38 18.90 14.32
C THR A 815 44.23 19.66 13.30
N ASN A 816 43.69 20.75 12.74
CA ASN A 816 44.23 21.53 11.61
C ASN A 816 44.35 20.72 10.30
N ASN A 817 43.72 19.53 10.21
CA ASN A 817 43.67 18.71 9.01
C ASN A 817 42.24 18.25 8.76
N VAL A 818 41.59 18.79 7.73
CA VAL A 818 40.16 18.53 7.40
C VAL A 818 39.81 17.06 7.15
N ASN A 819 40.81 16.20 6.96
CA ASN A 819 40.67 14.76 6.74
C ASN A 819 40.71 13.92 8.04
N ILE A 820 40.86 14.56 9.20
CA ILE A 820 40.90 13.90 10.52
C ILE A 820 39.69 14.36 11.33
N GLY A 821 38.90 13.42 11.85
CA GLY A 821 37.62 13.71 12.49
C GLY A 821 36.58 14.33 11.55
N ILE A 822 35.56 14.97 12.13
CA ILE A 822 34.43 15.54 11.37
C ILE A 822 34.84 16.91 10.81
N GLY A 823 35.53 16.89 9.66
CA GLY A 823 35.97 18.10 8.95
C GLY A 823 37.16 18.83 9.61
N GLY A 824 38.03 18.09 10.32
CA GLY A 824 39.17 18.65 11.06
C GLY A 824 38.91 18.84 12.56
N LEU A 825 37.80 18.32 13.09
CA LEU A 825 37.40 18.44 14.48
C LEU A 825 37.15 17.06 15.11
N LEU A 826 37.81 16.78 16.24
CA LEU A 826 37.49 15.66 17.12
C LEU A 826 36.48 16.14 18.19
N TYR A 827 35.41 15.39 18.40
CA TYR A 827 34.31 15.77 19.31
C TYR A 827 34.29 14.95 20.61
N GLU A 828 35.08 13.90 20.70
CA GLU A 828 34.97 12.83 21.70
C GLU A 828 36.31 12.53 22.39
N PHE A 829 36.23 11.89 23.55
CA PHE A 829 37.39 11.32 24.22
C PHE A 829 37.53 9.84 23.84
N SER A 830 38.76 9.35 23.68
CA SER A 830 39.01 7.94 23.39
C SER A 830 38.71 7.07 24.60
N GLN A 831 37.75 6.15 24.48
CA GLN A 831 37.45 5.12 25.49
C GLN A 831 38.06 3.75 25.20
N ASN A 832 38.38 3.45 23.94
CA ASN A 832 38.88 2.14 23.49
C ASN A 832 39.74 2.18 22.22
N SER A 833 40.00 3.36 21.64
CA SER A 833 40.57 3.53 20.28
C SER A 833 41.97 4.16 20.28
N SER A 834 42.67 4.07 21.42
CA SER A 834 44.06 4.49 21.62
C SER A 834 44.91 3.32 22.12
N VAL A 835 46.16 3.22 21.68
CA VAL A 835 47.13 2.24 22.21
C VAL A 835 47.52 2.64 23.64
N ILE A 836 47.32 1.74 24.60
CA ILE A 836 47.61 1.93 26.03
C ILE A 836 48.73 1.03 26.56
N ASP A 837 49.07 -0.06 25.87
CA ASP A 837 50.17 -0.98 26.22
C ASP A 837 50.61 -1.80 24.98
N PHE A 838 51.73 -2.51 25.08
CA PHE A 838 52.23 -3.44 24.06
C PHE A 838 52.64 -4.79 24.67
N ILE A 839 51.95 -5.86 24.29
CA ILE A 839 52.31 -7.22 24.69
C ILE A 839 53.39 -7.75 23.72
N ILE A 840 54.57 -8.06 24.24
CA ILE A 840 55.65 -8.70 23.47
C ILE A 840 55.32 -10.20 23.31
N ALA A 841 54.74 -10.54 22.17
CA ALA A 841 54.35 -11.92 21.82
C ALA A 841 55.56 -12.81 21.49
N ASN A 842 56.64 -12.22 20.95
CA ASN A 842 57.95 -12.84 20.83
C ASN A 842 59.03 -11.76 21.02
N PRO A 843 59.95 -11.87 21.99
CA PRO A 843 61.02 -10.90 22.17
C PRO A 843 62.11 -10.96 21.08
N GLY A 844 62.05 -11.96 20.19
CA GLY A 844 63.05 -12.22 19.16
C GLY A 844 64.40 -12.65 19.74
N THR A 845 65.43 -12.76 18.89
CA THR A 845 66.78 -13.15 19.30
C THR A 845 67.87 -12.49 18.47
N ASN A 846 69.09 -12.43 19.04
CA ASN A 846 70.35 -12.05 18.39
C ASN A 846 70.40 -10.62 17.81
N TYR A 847 69.62 -9.70 18.36
CA TYR A 847 69.73 -8.29 17.98
C TYR A 847 71.11 -7.73 18.36
N THR A 848 71.67 -6.91 17.48
CA THR A 848 72.94 -6.19 17.66
C THR A 848 72.77 -4.67 17.60
N GLY A 849 71.60 -4.20 17.17
CA GLY A 849 71.13 -2.82 17.38
C GLY A 849 69.65 -2.80 17.77
N VAL A 850 69.17 -1.68 18.33
CA VAL A 850 67.76 -1.52 18.71
C VAL A 850 66.91 -1.45 17.43
N PRO A 851 65.96 -2.37 17.19
CA PRO A 851 65.08 -2.30 16.04
C PRO A 851 64.09 -1.14 16.19
N THR A 852 63.67 -0.58 15.07
CA THR A 852 62.55 0.38 15.01
C THR A 852 61.23 -0.37 14.85
N ILE A 853 60.12 0.27 15.21
CA ILE A 853 58.77 -0.24 14.95
C ILE A 853 58.01 0.74 14.06
N ALA A 854 57.21 0.19 13.14
CA ALA A 854 56.11 0.88 12.50
C ALA A 854 54.81 0.28 13.05
N ILE A 855 53.94 1.14 13.59
CA ILE A 855 52.57 0.76 13.97
C ILE A 855 51.66 1.18 12.83
N GLU A 856 50.79 0.27 12.43
CA GLU A 856 49.86 0.44 11.32
C GLU A 856 48.94 1.66 11.52
N ASN A 857 48.78 2.48 10.48
CA ASN A 857 47.99 3.70 10.55
C ASN A 857 46.53 3.45 10.16
N THR A 858 45.74 2.90 11.08
CA THR A 858 44.32 2.55 10.87
C THR A 858 43.33 3.55 11.47
N GLY A 859 43.79 4.63 12.13
CA GLY A 859 42.96 5.63 12.80
C GLY A 859 43.34 7.07 12.47
N ASP A 860 42.54 8.00 13.00
CA ASP A 860 42.67 9.47 12.87
C ASP A 860 44.05 10.02 13.26
N ILE A 861 44.64 9.49 14.34
CA ILE A 861 45.97 9.89 14.82
C ILE A 861 46.85 8.64 14.94
N GLN A 862 48.00 8.63 14.24
CA GLN A 862 48.93 7.49 14.27
C GLN A 862 49.56 7.29 15.65
N ALA A 863 49.51 6.05 16.15
CA ALA A 863 50.26 5.62 17.32
C ALA A 863 51.76 5.52 17.00
N THR A 864 52.62 5.91 17.95
CA THR A 864 54.09 5.81 17.81
C THR A 864 54.73 5.34 19.13
N GLY A 865 55.85 4.61 19.04
CA GLY A 865 56.55 4.10 20.21
C GLY A 865 58.03 3.82 19.97
N THR A 866 58.76 3.62 21.06
CA THR A 866 60.21 3.38 21.09
C THR A 866 60.51 2.03 21.71
N VAL A 867 61.27 1.17 21.01
CA VAL A 867 61.66 -0.15 21.51
C VAL A 867 62.63 -0.04 22.69
N VAL A 868 62.40 -0.84 23.73
CA VAL A 868 63.29 -1.02 24.88
C VAL A 868 63.83 -2.45 24.84
N MET A 869 65.16 -2.60 24.85
CA MET A 869 65.82 -3.91 24.82
C MET A 869 66.01 -4.49 26.23
N THR A 870 66.30 -5.79 26.29
CA THR A 870 66.78 -6.48 27.51
C THR A 870 68.08 -5.85 28.03
N THR A 871 68.42 -6.09 29.30
CA THR A 871 69.71 -5.69 29.90
C THR A 871 70.93 -6.29 29.17
N ALA A 872 70.74 -7.37 28.40
CA ALA A 872 71.77 -7.98 27.55
C ALA A 872 71.83 -7.36 26.13
N GLY A 873 70.82 -6.57 25.73
CA GLY A 873 70.76 -5.86 24.43
C GLY A 873 70.35 -6.72 23.23
N ASP A 874 70.08 -8.00 23.45
CA ASP A 874 69.95 -9.06 22.44
C ASP A 874 68.49 -9.42 22.06
N GLN A 875 67.52 -8.95 22.85
CA GLN A 875 66.08 -9.18 22.66
C GLN A 875 65.26 -7.93 23.02
N VAL A 876 64.05 -7.85 22.48
CA VAL A 876 63.05 -6.82 22.84
C VAL A 876 62.46 -7.13 24.21
N ALA A 877 62.48 -6.17 25.14
CA ALA A 877 61.90 -6.30 26.47
C ALA A 877 60.51 -5.63 26.58
N SER A 878 60.34 -4.45 25.99
CA SER A 878 59.06 -3.73 25.94
C SER A 878 59.07 -2.64 24.85
N ILE A 879 57.95 -1.93 24.69
CA ILE A 879 57.84 -0.74 23.85
C ILE A 879 57.31 0.40 24.74
N THR A 880 57.99 1.55 24.72
CA THR A 880 57.51 2.78 25.34
C THR A 880 56.58 3.49 24.36
N ILE A 881 55.36 3.85 24.77
CA ILE A 881 54.43 4.63 23.96
C ILE A 881 54.90 6.09 23.93
N ASN A 882 55.10 6.63 22.73
CA ASN A 882 55.41 8.05 22.51
C ASN A 882 54.10 8.83 22.21
N ASN A 883 53.19 8.22 21.44
CA ASN A 883 51.82 8.66 21.23
C ASN A 883 50.92 7.41 21.15
N GLY A 884 49.81 7.38 21.90
CA GLY A 884 48.86 6.27 21.85
C GLY A 884 48.02 6.24 20.56
N GLY A 885 47.92 7.37 19.84
CA GLY A 885 47.02 7.48 18.69
C GLY A 885 45.53 7.53 19.08
N TYR A 886 44.68 7.79 18.10
CA TYR A 886 43.24 8.02 18.29
C TYR A 886 42.45 7.45 17.11
N GLY A 887 41.22 7.01 17.36
CA GLY A 887 40.32 6.50 16.33
C GLY A 887 40.78 5.17 15.71
N ILE A 888 41.68 4.44 16.37
CA ILE A 888 42.23 3.17 15.90
C ILE A 888 41.20 2.06 16.14
N PRO A 889 40.67 1.40 15.08
CA PRO A 889 39.79 0.24 15.24
C PRO A 889 40.63 -1.02 15.50
N GLN A 890 40.17 -1.88 16.42
CA GLN A 890 40.69 -3.24 16.55
C GLN A 890 39.94 -4.16 15.59
N THR A 891 40.63 -4.69 14.58
CA THR A 891 40.06 -5.59 13.56
C THR A 891 40.88 -6.86 13.42
N VAL A 892 40.27 -7.89 12.82
CA VAL A 892 40.93 -9.14 12.44
C VAL A 892 40.68 -9.37 10.95
N ASP A 893 41.73 -9.65 10.18
CA ASP A 893 41.63 -9.81 8.73
C ASP A 893 41.34 -11.25 8.28
N GLY A 894 41.29 -11.47 6.96
CA GLY A 894 41.14 -12.80 6.36
C GLY A 894 42.33 -13.75 6.55
N THR A 895 43.43 -13.31 7.16
CA THR A 895 44.57 -14.15 7.56
C THR A 895 44.58 -14.47 9.05
N TYR A 896 43.59 -13.97 9.80
CA TYR A 896 43.50 -13.99 11.27
C TYR A 896 44.58 -13.16 11.98
N ALA A 897 45.18 -12.18 11.31
CA ALA A 897 46.05 -11.19 11.93
C ALA A 897 45.22 -10.17 12.73
N LEU A 898 45.74 -9.73 13.89
CA LEU A 898 45.13 -8.70 14.72
C LEU A 898 45.73 -7.32 14.39
N HIS A 899 44.86 -6.35 14.10
CA HIS A 899 45.24 -4.98 13.76
C HIS A 899 45.00 -4.02 14.96
N PRO A 900 45.77 -2.93 15.10
CA PRO A 900 46.89 -2.52 14.23
C PRO A 900 48.13 -3.41 14.41
N THR A 901 48.76 -3.78 13.30
CA THR A 901 49.98 -4.58 13.29
C THR A 901 51.20 -3.76 13.73
N VAL A 902 52.17 -4.42 14.37
CA VAL A 902 53.45 -3.83 14.82
C VAL A 902 54.59 -4.46 14.05
N THR A 903 55.09 -3.75 13.03
CA THR A 903 56.18 -4.23 12.17
C THR A 903 57.54 -3.80 12.73
N PHE A 904 58.36 -4.77 13.13
CA PHE A 904 59.75 -4.53 13.52
C PHE A 904 60.65 -4.40 12.29
N THR A 905 61.54 -3.41 12.28
CA THR A 905 62.59 -3.22 11.28
C THR A 905 63.94 -3.13 11.99
N ASN A 906 64.89 -3.98 11.62
CA ASN A 906 66.23 -4.03 12.22
C ASN A 906 66.97 -2.68 12.09
N ALA A 907 67.86 -2.41 13.05
CA ALA A 907 68.79 -1.30 12.96
C ALA A 907 69.66 -1.40 11.69
N SER A 908 70.05 -0.25 11.12
CA SER A 908 70.91 -0.21 9.93
C SER A 908 72.27 -0.86 10.21
N GLY A 909 72.46 -2.08 9.69
CA GLY A 909 73.66 -2.91 9.89
C GLY A 909 73.43 -4.19 10.70
N ASP A 910 72.28 -4.33 11.37
CA ASP A 910 71.92 -5.54 12.11
C ASP A 910 71.26 -6.59 11.20
N THR A 911 72.04 -7.60 10.83
CA THR A 911 71.58 -8.75 10.03
C THR A 911 71.38 -10.03 10.86
N THR A 912 71.46 -9.95 12.19
CA THR A 912 71.35 -11.12 13.08
C THR A 912 70.08 -11.11 13.92
N GLY A 913 69.56 -9.92 14.25
CA GLY A 913 68.28 -9.75 14.93
C GLY A 913 67.11 -10.31 14.12
N ALA A 914 66.27 -11.14 14.75
CA ALA A 914 65.11 -11.74 14.07
C ALA A 914 63.95 -12.09 15.01
N ASN A 915 62.76 -12.23 14.40
CA ASN A 915 61.55 -12.81 15.00
C ASN A 915 60.93 -12.04 16.19
N ALA A 916 61.26 -10.77 16.42
CA ALA A 916 60.49 -9.94 17.35
C ALA A 916 59.04 -9.75 16.83
N ALA A 917 58.07 -9.89 17.73
CA ALA A 917 56.65 -9.70 17.46
C ALA A 917 55.95 -9.11 18.69
N ALA A 918 55.05 -8.15 18.46
CA ALA A 918 54.29 -7.48 19.51
C ALA A 918 52.84 -7.24 19.08
N GLN A 919 51.95 -7.13 20.04
CA GLN A 919 50.53 -6.83 19.86
C GLN A 919 50.21 -5.53 20.58
N ALA A 920 49.54 -4.60 19.89
CA ALA A 920 49.04 -3.37 20.50
C ALA A 920 47.81 -3.68 21.37
N VAL A 921 47.80 -3.17 22.59
CA VAL A 921 46.62 -3.21 23.49
C VAL A 921 45.91 -1.88 23.36
N LEU A 922 44.67 -1.90 22.89
CA LEU A 922 43.85 -0.69 22.81
C LEU A 922 43.04 -0.48 24.10
N GLY A 923 42.71 0.79 24.37
CA GLY A 923 41.96 1.23 25.55
C GLY A 923 41.69 2.73 25.52
N GLY A 924 41.18 3.27 26.61
CA GLY A 924 40.89 4.69 26.72
C GLY A 924 42.12 5.54 26.99
N GLU A 925 42.08 6.80 26.56
CA GLU A 925 43.14 7.77 26.82
C GLU A 925 43.15 8.21 28.30
N ASN A 926 44.17 8.99 28.67
CA ASN A 926 44.17 9.68 29.96
C ASN A 926 43.36 10.97 29.86
N LEU A 927 42.41 11.14 30.77
CA LEU A 927 41.73 12.41 30.99
C LEU A 927 42.54 13.21 32.03
N VAL A 928 42.90 14.44 31.68
CA VAL A 928 43.76 15.33 32.47
C VAL A 928 42.97 16.55 32.92
N GLY A 929 42.84 16.76 34.23
CA GLY A 929 42.23 17.94 34.82
C GLY A 929 43.23 19.06 35.09
N ASN A 930 42.83 20.32 34.89
CA ASN A 930 43.71 21.47 35.12
C ASN A 930 44.15 21.66 36.59
N GLY A 931 43.48 21.01 37.55
CA GLY A 931 43.86 20.90 38.95
C GLY A 931 44.89 19.80 39.24
N GLY A 932 45.39 19.08 38.22
CA GLY A 932 46.39 18.02 38.35
C GLY A 932 45.81 16.65 38.71
N ALA A 933 44.49 16.47 38.59
CA ALA A 933 43.86 15.15 38.53
C ALA A 933 44.18 14.48 37.18
N THR A 934 44.45 13.18 37.16
CA THR A 934 44.66 12.44 35.91
C THR A 934 44.28 10.97 36.10
N TYR A 935 43.36 10.49 35.27
CA TYR A 935 42.85 9.12 35.30
C TYR A 935 42.58 8.61 33.88
N ARG A 936 42.83 7.32 33.64
CA ARG A 936 42.53 6.66 32.36
C ARG A 936 41.03 6.43 32.20
N ILE A 937 40.50 6.64 30.99
CA ILE A 937 39.10 6.35 30.64
C ILE A 937 38.89 4.83 30.53
N LYS A 938 37.77 4.34 31.09
CA LYS A 938 37.29 2.95 30.94
C LYS A 938 36.07 2.83 30.05
N SER A 939 35.14 3.78 30.15
CA SER A 939 33.95 3.88 29.31
C SER A 939 33.33 5.26 29.39
N ILE A 940 32.53 5.60 28.38
CA ILE A 940 31.79 6.85 28.25
C ILE A 940 30.29 6.52 28.12
N GLU A 941 29.46 7.26 28.87
CA GLU A 941 28.01 7.19 28.84
C GLU A 941 27.44 8.59 28.61
N TYR A 942 26.70 8.78 27.51
CA TYR A 942 26.06 10.06 27.19
C TYR A 942 24.69 10.12 27.84
N LEU A 943 24.47 11.08 28.74
CA LEU A 943 23.18 11.27 29.40
C LEU A 943 22.17 11.97 28.50
N THR A 944 22.64 12.92 27.68
CA THR A 944 21.83 13.52 26.61
C THR A 944 21.82 12.56 25.42
N THR A 945 20.89 11.59 25.45
CA THR A 945 20.71 10.62 24.38
C THR A 945 19.89 11.20 23.23
N VAL A 946 20.33 10.89 22.01
CA VAL A 946 19.59 11.05 20.76
C VAL A 946 19.06 9.68 20.38
N ARG A 947 17.78 9.58 19.99
CA ARG A 947 17.15 8.32 19.57
C ARG A 947 16.39 8.45 18.27
N SER A 948 16.21 7.34 17.55
CA SER A 948 15.24 7.19 16.45
C SER A 948 13.79 7.10 16.95
#